data_AF-A0A3D4VR98-F1
#
_entry.id   AF-A0A3D4VR98-F1
#
_cell.length_a   1.000
_cell.length_b   1.000
_cell.length_c   1.000
_cell.angle_alpha   90.00
_cell.angle_beta   90.00
_cell.angle_gamma   90.00
#
_symmetry.space_group_name_H-M   'P 1'
#
loop_
_entity.id
_entity.type
_entity.pdbx_description
1 polymer ?
#
loop_
_entity_poly.entity_id
_entity_poly.type
_entity_poly.pdbx_seq_one_letter_code
_entity_poly.pdbx_strand_id
1 'polypeptide(L)'
;MFRENITRVKNYLQIEKSRIMKDVTIAITAASYSGNKGAAAMLQSSIKQLYKKYENGLVIKLMSVYPKEDRKQKSFDFIEVVECKPEQLLFIAFPLSVLYFLLKWCLPIRLLIEKNKIIKAYTQTDVVIDEAGISFVDSRGFIMNTYALVSVLVPMLVGVPVVKYSQALGEFKSVFNCIYARLILPKVKLICARGEITKSNLKSINIEKNVKVCADGAFSMTDDTNIKDEMNKFCNQDSFYNNNVIAVSISSVVEKKCKELKINYKGIMVDFINYLTNKGYNVLIIANAARLGSSKPRNNDLMICDAVFAEISEPEKVRWYHEEMTAEKIRELIGHSRFLIASRFHSMIGGLYKEVPVLLIGWSHKYKEVLDMFNLGSFAADFSGLNLDMLIEKFDEFVICEQENREKIKFYLPQVIESSKNNIKYISEYIDKYILNKKVRGLFDFNNSEKYLGANIECRKGYAASEEIRENSASGGMVSALLCSLIRNGEIDGAWVTKSVIKDGQLEYKTGIAKTEQEILDCGTSIYMYMPLLKHIHEIEKFDGNMAVVLLPCQMRGFNKILENNSELKKKVKLRICLFCSGSHNENATLLPLKNAGISLENAKKLYYRKGHWRGITRIFYNDGTEKRISYTKTICAYKNAYFFVNESCMLCQDQYGYESDLSFGDIWLKEMKENPIKHTSCIVRTEDGKRFYDIAVKNGDIQETYISHRKMIVSQKRALVFKWNCAKAKEDLYHKINKKIKLNTESRCKWNHRFAFWLAYKNRKLSMEKLDMLERVPGFVIYFYMAFIRVLLSF
;
A
#
# COMPACT_ATOMS: atom_id res chain seq x y z
N MET A 1 -17.23 -36.86 17.63
CA MET A 1 -18.04 -35.63 17.82
C MET A 1 -17.37 -34.52 18.66
N PHE A 2 -17.25 -34.58 20.00
CA PHE A 2 -16.69 -33.44 20.77
C PHE A 2 -15.20 -33.16 20.51
N ARG A 3 -14.38 -34.19 20.27
CA ARG A 3 -12.96 -34.05 19.87
C ARG A 3 -12.77 -33.59 18.41
N GLU A 4 -13.68 -33.92 17.51
CA GLU A 4 -13.63 -33.46 16.11
C GLU A 4 -14.06 -32.00 15.98
N ASN A 5 -15.01 -31.54 16.80
CA ASN A 5 -15.37 -30.12 16.86
C ASN A 5 -14.23 -29.28 17.46
N ILE A 6 -13.47 -29.78 18.43
CA ILE A 6 -12.30 -29.07 18.96
C ILE A 6 -11.15 -29.02 17.95
N THR A 7 -10.96 -30.07 17.13
CA THR A 7 -9.96 -30.06 16.04
C THR A 7 -10.40 -29.20 14.86
N ARG A 8 -11.70 -29.16 14.53
CA ARG A 8 -12.26 -28.22 13.54
C ARG A 8 -12.18 -26.78 14.02
N VAL A 9 -12.50 -26.48 15.27
CA VAL A 9 -12.38 -25.13 15.85
C VAL A 9 -10.91 -24.74 16.01
N LYS A 10 -10.00 -25.66 16.38
CA LYS A 10 -8.56 -25.38 16.36
C LYS A 10 -8.05 -25.14 14.95
N ASN A 11 -8.48 -25.90 13.94
CA ASN A 11 -8.09 -25.67 12.55
C ASN A 11 -8.73 -24.40 11.97
N TYR A 12 -9.97 -24.06 12.34
CA TYR A 12 -10.62 -22.79 11.96
C TYR A 12 -9.90 -21.60 12.61
N LEU A 13 -9.54 -21.70 13.90
CA LEU A 13 -8.74 -20.72 14.61
C LEU A 13 -7.27 -20.67 14.14
N GLN A 14 -6.72 -21.74 13.56
CA GLN A 14 -5.36 -21.77 13.01
C GLN A 14 -5.33 -21.20 11.58
N ILE A 15 -6.42 -21.38 10.82
CA ILE A 15 -6.63 -20.76 9.50
C ILE A 15 -6.93 -19.26 9.67
N GLU A 16 -7.71 -18.85 10.67
CA GLU A 16 -7.90 -17.43 11.01
C GLU A 16 -6.66 -16.78 11.66
N LYS A 17 -5.87 -17.51 12.45
CA LYS A 17 -4.57 -17.03 12.95
C LYS A 17 -3.53 -16.79 11.85
N SER A 18 -3.78 -17.20 10.60
CA SER A 18 -2.92 -16.86 9.45
C SER A 18 -3.34 -15.59 8.71
N ARG A 19 -4.47 -14.95 9.04
CA ARG A 19 -4.83 -13.60 8.58
C ARG A 19 -4.14 -12.50 9.39
N ILE A 20 -2.87 -12.71 9.75
CA ILE A 20 -2.00 -11.57 10.00
C ILE A 20 -1.90 -10.86 8.65
N MET A 21 -2.59 -9.73 8.48
CA MET A 21 -2.43 -8.84 7.33
C MET A 21 -0.95 -8.46 7.26
N LYS A 22 -0.18 -9.18 6.44
CA LYS A 22 1.22 -8.88 6.21
C LYS A 22 1.26 -7.75 5.21
N ASP A 23 1.85 -6.63 5.61
CA ASP A 23 2.14 -5.54 4.69
C ASP A 23 3.06 -6.08 3.57
N VAL A 24 2.56 -6.16 2.33
CA VAL A 24 3.32 -6.60 1.15
C VAL A 24 3.51 -5.42 0.21
N THR A 25 4.75 -5.06 -0.09
CA THR A 25 5.05 -4.05 -1.11
C THR A 25 5.49 -4.70 -2.42
N ILE A 26 4.71 -4.52 -3.48
CA ILE A 26 4.97 -5.08 -4.81
C ILE A 26 5.30 -3.94 -5.77
N ALA A 27 6.37 -4.07 -6.56
CA ALA A 27 6.58 -3.18 -7.69
C ALA A 27 6.08 -3.86 -8.97
N ILE A 28 5.25 -3.18 -9.75
CA ILE A 28 4.80 -3.65 -11.06
C ILE A 28 5.53 -2.83 -12.12
N THR A 29 6.15 -3.52 -13.09
CA THR A 29 6.90 -2.89 -14.19
C THR A 29 6.37 -3.34 -15.55
N ALA A 30 6.69 -2.56 -16.58
CA ALA A 30 6.34 -2.80 -17.98
C ALA A 30 4.82 -2.83 -18.31
N ALA A 31 3.99 -2.34 -17.39
CA ALA A 31 2.57 -2.07 -17.60
C ALA A 31 2.21 -0.63 -17.16
N SER A 32 1.14 -0.09 -17.74
CA SER A 32 0.61 1.26 -17.47
C SER A 32 -0.89 1.30 -17.74
N TYR A 33 -1.61 2.23 -17.10
CA TYR A 33 -3.02 2.50 -17.43
C TYR A 33 -3.16 3.25 -18.76
N SER A 34 -2.18 4.10 -19.04
CA SER A 34 -2.16 4.99 -20.21
C SER A 34 -1.53 4.34 -21.44
N GLY A 35 -2.00 4.72 -22.63
CA GLY A 35 -1.46 4.28 -23.92
C GLY A 35 -2.01 2.93 -24.39
N ASN A 36 -1.35 1.82 -24.04
CA ASN A 36 -1.76 0.49 -24.50
C ASN A 36 -2.80 -0.13 -23.55
N LYS A 37 -4.08 -0.13 -23.94
CA LYS A 37 -5.18 -0.62 -23.09
C LYS A 37 -5.14 -2.11 -22.84
N GLY A 38 -4.40 -2.85 -23.65
CA GLY A 38 -4.07 -4.25 -23.36
C GLY A 38 -3.17 -4.42 -22.13
N ALA A 39 -2.15 -3.56 -22.00
CA ALA A 39 -1.31 -3.56 -20.79
C ALA A 39 -2.09 -3.09 -19.56
N ALA A 40 -3.02 -2.13 -19.75
CA ALA A 40 -3.92 -1.70 -18.69
C ALA A 40 -4.83 -2.84 -18.21
N ALA A 41 -5.36 -3.67 -19.11
CA ALA A 41 -6.19 -4.82 -18.78
C ALA A 41 -5.44 -5.87 -17.93
N MET A 42 -4.20 -6.18 -18.31
CA MET A 42 -3.32 -7.07 -17.53
C MET A 42 -3.04 -6.49 -16.13
N LEU A 43 -2.72 -5.19 -16.06
CA LEU A 43 -2.45 -4.48 -14.82
C LEU A 43 -3.66 -4.45 -13.89
N GLN A 44 -4.85 -4.14 -14.41
CA GLN A 44 -6.08 -4.15 -13.62
C GLN A 44 -6.40 -5.56 -13.09
N SER A 45 -6.20 -6.59 -13.91
CA SER A 45 -6.37 -7.98 -13.52
C SER A 45 -5.45 -8.37 -12.36
N SER A 46 -4.15 -8.08 -12.48
CA SER A 46 -3.16 -8.42 -11.45
C SER A 46 -3.44 -7.66 -10.15
N ILE A 47 -3.71 -6.36 -10.22
CA ILE A 47 -3.98 -5.50 -9.07
C ILE A 47 -5.23 -5.96 -8.31
N LYS A 48 -6.36 -6.20 -9.00
CA LYS A 48 -7.61 -6.63 -8.34
C LYS A 48 -7.43 -7.97 -7.63
N GLN A 49 -6.74 -8.93 -8.26
CA GLN A 49 -6.47 -10.24 -7.67
C GLN A 49 -5.50 -10.17 -6.48
N LEU A 50 -4.45 -9.35 -6.56
CA LEU A 50 -3.53 -9.12 -5.45
C LEU A 50 -4.25 -8.42 -4.28
N TYR A 51 -5.10 -7.43 -4.56
CA TYR A 51 -5.88 -6.75 -3.53
C TYR A 51 -6.87 -7.69 -2.85
N LYS A 52 -7.53 -8.58 -3.59
CA LYS A 52 -8.39 -9.61 -3.00
C LYS A 52 -7.64 -10.56 -2.05
N LYS A 53 -6.33 -10.74 -2.25
CA LYS A 53 -5.50 -11.61 -1.40
C LYS A 53 -4.87 -10.90 -0.20
N TYR A 54 -4.38 -9.68 -0.39
CA TYR A 54 -3.60 -8.95 0.63
C TYR A 54 -4.36 -7.80 1.28
N GLU A 55 -5.53 -7.43 0.75
CA GLU A 55 -6.44 -6.40 1.26
C GLU A 55 -5.70 -5.11 1.63
N ASN A 56 -5.93 -4.59 2.84
CA ASN A 56 -5.31 -3.36 3.33
C ASN A 56 -3.78 -3.47 3.54
N GLY A 57 -3.21 -4.68 3.53
CA GLY A 57 -1.77 -4.91 3.61
C GLY A 57 -1.03 -4.66 2.28
N LEU A 58 -1.73 -4.48 1.16
CA LEU A 58 -1.09 -4.32 -0.15
C LEU A 58 -0.61 -2.89 -0.39
N VAL A 59 0.64 -2.74 -0.83
CA VAL A 59 1.15 -1.49 -1.41
C VAL A 59 1.73 -1.80 -2.79
N ILE A 60 1.26 -1.09 -3.82
CA ILE A 60 1.75 -1.25 -5.19
C ILE A 60 2.59 -0.04 -5.58
N LYS A 61 3.78 -0.30 -6.10
CA LYS A 61 4.64 0.69 -6.74
C LYS A 61 4.59 0.49 -8.24
N LEU A 62 3.77 1.28 -8.92
CA LEU A 62 3.65 1.22 -10.37
C LEU A 62 4.82 1.97 -11.01
N MET A 63 5.74 1.23 -11.63
CA MET A 63 6.93 1.76 -12.30
C MET A 63 6.54 2.27 -13.70
N SER A 64 5.93 3.45 -13.74
CA SER A 64 5.25 3.98 -14.92
C SER A 64 6.17 4.78 -15.84
N VAL A 65 6.00 4.55 -17.16
CA VAL A 65 6.58 5.37 -18.23
C VAL A 65 5.71 6.60 -18.57
N TYR A 66 4.47 6.66 -18.08
CA TYR A 66 3.50 7.75 -18.22
C TYR A 66 3.01 8.25 -16.84
N PRO A 67 3.92 8.75 -15.98
CA PRO A 67 3.61 8.96 -14.57
C PRO A 67 2.56 10.04 -14.32
N LYS A 68 2.38 11.01 -15.21
CA LYS A 68 1.40 12.09 -15.03
C LYS A 68 -0.01 11.58 -15.35
N GLU A 69 -0.13 10.84 -16.43
CA GLU A 69 -1.37 10.27 -16.95
C GLU A 69 -1.85 9.11 -16.06
N ASP A 70 -0.95 8.21 -15.66
CA ASP A 70 -1.29 7.10 -14.76
C ASP A 70 -1.70 7.58 -13.36
N ARG A 71 -1.21 8.74 -12.89
CA ARG A 71 -1.68 9.35 -11.64
C ARG A 71 -3.13 9.84 -11.73
N LYS A 72 -3.59 10.23 -12.92
CA LYS A 72 -4.98 10.64 -13.16
C LYS A 72 -5.91 9.43 -13.31
N GLN A 73 -5.40 8.34 -13.88
CA GLN A 73 -6.18 7.13 -14.16
C GLN A 73 -6.14 6.07 -13.04
N LYS A 74 -5.29 6.23 -12.00
CA LYS A 74 -5.19 5.25 -10.91
C LYS A 74 -6.57 5.04 -10.25
N SER A 75 -6.93 3.79 -10.03
CA SER A 75 -8.22 3.42 -9.42
C SER A 75 -8.16 3.21 -7.91
N PHE A 76 -6.96 3.14 -7.31
CA PHE A 76 -6.81 2.85 -5.89
C PHE A 76 -5.71 3.70 -5.22
N ASP A 77 -5.90 3.98 -3.92
CA ASP A 77 -4.96 4.79 -3.13
C ASP A 77 -3.72 4.04 -2.65
N PHE A 78 -3.78 2.71 -2.60
CA PHE A 78 -2.61 1.87 -2.30
C PHE A 78 -1.61 1.77 -3.46
N ILE A 79 -1.89 2.42 -4.60
CA ILE A 79 -1.00 2.51 -5.76
C ILE A 79 -0.17 3.80 -5.70
N GLU A 80 1.14 3.65 -5.52
CA GLU A 80 2.14 4.71 -5.64
C GLU A 80 2.73 4.70 -7.06
N VAL A 81 2.46 5.74 -7.85
CA VAL A 81 3.03 5.88 -9.20
C VAL A 81 4.45 6.45 -9.11
N VAL A 82 5.43 5.62 -9.49
CA VAL A 82 6.85 5.95 -9.55
C VAL A 82 7.23 6.23 -11.00
N GLU A 83 7.79 7.41 -11.26
CA GLU A 83 8.31 7.75 -12.58
C GLU A 83 9.53 6.87 -12.92
N CYS A 84 9.41 6.12 -14.01
CA CYS A 84 10.40 5.15 -14.47
C CYS A 84 10.50 5.17 -16.01
N LYS A 85 10.89 6.32 -16.56
CA LYS A 85 11.07 6.47 -18.01
C LYS A 85 12.25 5.60 -18.51
N PRO A 86 12.22 5.11 -19.76
CA PRO A 86 13.28 4.24 -20.28
C PRO A 86 14.69 4.84 -20.15
N GLU A 87 14.85 6.14 -20.40
CA GLU A 87 16.14 6.83 -20.33
C GLU A 87 16.64 6.91 -18.88
N GLN A 88 15.74 7.17 -17.93
CA GLN A 88 16.08 7.18 -16.51
C GLN A 88 16.46 5.78 -16.01
N LEU A 89 15.76 4.75 -16.48
CA LEU A 89 16.06 3.37 -16.10
C LEU A 89 17.43 2.94 -16.64
N LEU A 90 17.70 3.19 -17.93
CA LEU A 90 18.92 2.78 -18.62
C LEU A 90 20.16 3.57 -18.18
N PHE A 91 20.08 4.90 -18.16
CA PHE A 91 21.27 5.75 -18.00
C PHE A 91 21.50 6.23 -16.57
N ILE A 92 20.51 6.13 -15.68
CA ILE A 92 20.63 6.58 -14.29
C ILE A 92 20.47 5.40 -13.33
N ALA A 93 19.32 4.72 -13.34
CA ALA A 93 19.04 3.68 -12.37
C ALA A 93 19.96 2.47 -12.53
N PHE A 94 20.29 2.07 -13.75
CA PHE A 94 21.19 0.93 -13.97
C PHE A 94 22.61 1.15 -13.42
N PRO A 95 23.34 2.22 -13.77
CA PRO A 95 24.63 2.52 -13.14
C PRO A 95 24.54 2.63 -11.61
N LEU A 96 23.51 3.30 -11.09
CA LEU A 96 23.29 3.41 -9.65
C LEU A 96 23.01 2.06 -8.98
N SER A 97 22.34 1.13 -9.66
CA SER A 97 22.07 -0.21 -9.14
C SER A 97 23.33 -1.07 -9.06
N VAL A 98 24.26 -0.91 -10.02
CA VAL A 98 25.59 -1.53 -9.98
C VAL A 98 26.40 -0.97 -8.81
N LEU A 99 26.45 0.36 -8.67
CA LEU A 99 27.10 1.01 -7.53
C LEU A 99 26.50 0.58 -6.20
N TYR A 100 25.17 0.46 -6.11
CA TYR A 100 24.48 -0.03 -4.94
C TYR A 100 24.91 -1.47 -4.62
N PHE A 101 24.94 -2.35 -5.63
CA PHE A 101 25.34 -3.74 -5.44
C PHE A 101 26.76 -3.85 -4.85
N LEU A 102 27.71 -3.05 -5.36
CA LEU A 102 29.12 -3.02 -4.95
C LEU A 102 29.33 -2.35 -3.58
N LEU A 103 28.59 -1.27 -3.28
CA LEU A 103 28.88 -0.35 -2.17
C LEU A 103 27.79 -0.28 -1.08
N LYS A 104 26.76 -1.14 -1.12
CA LYS A 104 25.67 -1.17 -0.12
C LYS A 104 26.11 -1.33 1.34
N TRP A 105 27.34 -1.79 1.59
CA TRP A 105 27.93 -1.90 2.92
C TRP A 105 28.32 -0.53 3.50
N CYS A 106 28.62 0.46 2.66
CA CYS A 106 28.92 1.82 3.06
C CYS A 106 27.63 2.65 3.22
N LEU A 107 27.23 2.90 4.46
CA LEU A 107 25.94 3.56 4.77
C LEU A 107 25.77 4.95 4.12
N PRO A 108 26.75 5.87 4.12
CA PRO A 108 26.59 7.18 3.47
C PRO A 108 26.36 7.08 1.96
N ILE A 109 27.12 6.23 1.26
CA ILE A 109 26.98 6.00 -0.18
C ILE A 109 25.62 5.37 -0.49
N ARG A 110 25.22 4.37 0.30
CA ARG A 110 23.91 3.74 0.19
C ARG A 110 22.77 4.76 0.31
N LEU A 111 22.82 5.63 1.33
CA LEU A 111 21.79 6.67 1.54
C LEU A 111 21.77 7.70 0.41
N LEU A 112 22.92 8.01 -0.19
CA LEU A 112 23.03 8.90 -1.34
C LEU A 112 22.37 8.28 -2.58
N ILE A 113 22.67 7.02 -2.87
CA ILE A 113 22.08 6.28 -4.00
C ILE A 113 20.56 6.12 -3.82
N GLU A 114 20.10 5.81 -2.61
CA GLU A 114 18.67 5.71 -2.26
C GLU A 114 17.92 7.06 -2.30
N LYS A 115 18.57 8.19 -2.64
CA LYS A 115 17.85 9.42 -3.01
C LYS A 115 17.18 9.33 -4.38
N ASN A 116 17.70 8.49 -5.29
CA ASN A 116 17.07 8.25 -6.58
C ASN A 116 15.73 7.52 -6.39
N LYS A 117 14.66 8.04 -7.02
CA LYS A 117 13.29 7.53 -6.82
C LYS A 117 13.12 6.08 -7.26
N ILE A 118 13.74 5.65 -8.36
CA ILE A 118 13.65 4.28 -8.88
C ILE A 118 14.36 3.31 -7.94
N ILE A 119 15.60 3.62 -7.54
CA ILE A 119 16.36 2.78 -6.60
C ILE A 119 15.63 2.68 -5.26
N LYS A 120 15.17 3.81 -4.72
CA LYS A 120 14.40 3.86 -3.47
C LYS A 120 13.10 3.04 -3.56
N ALA A 121 12.42 3.10 -4.70
CA ALA A 121 11.21 2.33 -4.93
C ALA A 121 11.51 0.83 -4.77
N TYR A 122 12.53 0.34 -5.49
CA TYR A 122 12.92 -1.07 -5.44
C TYR A 122 13.50 -1.49 -4.07
N THR A 123 14.36 -0.71 -3.40
CA THR A 123 14.91 -1.11 -2.08
C THR A 123 13.86 -1.25 -0.99
N GLN A 124 12.67 -0.68 -1.21
CA GLN A 124 11.50 -0.77 -0.35
C GLN A 124 10.44 -1.76 -0.86
N THR A 125 10.72 -2.51 -1.91
CA THR A 125 9.84 -3.51 -2.52
C THR A 125 10.22 -4.91 -2.06
N ASP A 126 9.23 -5.78 -1.86
CA ASP A 126 9.42 -7.17 -1.50
C ASP A 126 9.61 -8.06 -2.73
N VAL A 127 8.80 -7.86 -3.78
CA VAL A 127 8.87 -8.59 -5.06
C VAL A 127 8.54 -7.66 -6.23
N VAL A 128 9.22 -7.82 -7.37
CA VAL A 128 8.86 -7.18 -8.63
C VAL A 128 8.06 -8.14 -9.51
N ILE A 129 6.88 -7.70 -9.96
CA ILE A 129 6.12 -8.36 -11.01
C ILE A 129 6.38 -7.63 -12.32
N ASP A 130 7.01 -8.32 -13.25
CA ASP A 130 7.22 -7.85 -14.62
C ASP A 130 6.03 -8.29 -15.49
N GLU A 131 5.29 -7.31 -16.01
CA GLU A 131 4.07 -7.51 -16.81
C GLU A 131 4.29 -7.17 -18.29
N ALA A 132 5.54 -7.16 -18.78
CA ALA A 132 5.81 -7.01 -20.20
C ALA A 132 5.08 -8.08 -21.02
N GLY A 133 4.13 -7.69 -21.88
CA GLY A 133 3.40 -8.68 -22.69
C GLY A 133 4.29 -9.53 -23.60
N ILE A 134 5.44 -8.99 -24.04
CA ILE A 134 6.46 -9.71 -24.82
C ILE A 134 7.85 -9.15 -24.49
N SER A 135 8.82 -10.01 -24.21
CA SER A 135 10.21 -9.63 -23.93
C SER A 135 11.19 -10.72 -24.38
N PHE A 136 12.47 -10.39 -24.56
CA PHE A 136 13.50 -11.33 -25.04
C PHE A 136 13.10 -12.08 -26.33
N VAL A 137 12.71 -11.32 -27.36
CA VAL A 137 12.28 -11.86 -28.66
C VAL A 137 13.12 -11.27 -29.77
N ASP A 138 13.58 -12.09 -30.71
CA ASP A 138 14.50 -11.64 -31.77
C ASP A 138 13.92 -10.51 -32.63
N SER A 139 12.62 -10.54 -32.93
CA SER A 139 11.93 -9.52 -33.72
C SER A 139 11.89 -8.12 -33.10
N ARG A 140 12.28 -7.98 -31.82
CA ARG A 140 12.38 -6.69 -31.12
C ARG A 140 13.73 -6.01 -31.31
N GLY A 141 14.74 -6.72 -31.84
CA GLY A 141 16.08 -6.20 -32.07
C GLY A 141 16.89 -5.95 -30.79
N PHE A 142 18.15 -5.52 -30.97
CA PHE A 142 19.12 -5.37 -29.90
C PHE A 142 18.65 -4.40 -28.79
N ILE A 143 18.26 -3.17 -29.16
CA ILE A 143 17.93 -2.10 -28.22
C ILE A 143 16.81 -2.51 -27.23
N MET A 144 15.73 -3.11 -27.75
CA MET A 144 14.60 -3.48 -26.91
C MET A 144 14.89 -4.70 -26.03
N ASN A 145 15.73 -5.63 -26.50
CA ASN A 145 16.17 -6.77 -25.69
C ASN A 145 17.17 -6.32 -24.60
N THR A 146 18.01 -5.33 -24.86
CA THR A 146 18.83 -4.67 -23.82
C THR A 146 17.95 -3.97 -22.78
N TYR A 147 16.90 -3.27 -23.21
CA TYR A 147 15.94 -2.66 -22.28
C TYR A 147 15.22 -3.72 -21.41
N ALA A 148 14.80 -4.84 -22.00
CA ALA A 148 14.22 -5.95 -21.26
C ALA A 148 15.20 -6.54 -20.23
N LEU A 149 16.47 -6.71 -20.60
CA LEU A 149 17.54 -7.15 -19.70
C LEU A 149 17.70 -6.18 -18.51
N VAL A 150 17.85 -4.88 -18.79
CA VAL A 150 18.06 -3.86 -17.74
C VAL A 150 16.86 -3.77 -16.80
N SER A 151 15.63 -3.87 -17.33
CA SER A 151 14.40 -3.86 -16.53
C SER A 151 14.34 -4.98 -15.50
N VAL A 152 14.99 -6.11 -15.77
CA VAL A 152 15.13 -7.23 -14.82
C VAL A 152 16.38 -7.09 -13.95
N LEU A 153 17.50 -6.60 -14.50
CA LEU A 153 18.76 -6.46 -13.76
C LEU A 153 18.70 -5.43 -12.63
N VAL A 154 18.11 -4.26 -12.86
CA VAL A 154 18.05 -3.17 -11.87
C VAL A 154 17.47 -3.63 -10.53
N PRO A 155 16.25 -4.22 -10.48
CA PRO A 155 15.70 -4.71 -9.21
C PRO A 155 16.54 -5.85 -8.60
N MET A 156 17.10 -6.73 -9.43
CA MET A 156 17.94 -7.83 -8.94
C MET A 156 19.25 -7.35 -8.30
N LEU A 157 19.90 -6.33 -8.86
CA LEU A 157 21.13 -5.74 -8.34
C LEU A 157 20.92 -5.07 -6.97
N VAL A 158 19.75 -4.48 -6.75
CA VAL A 158 19.38 -3.95 -5.42
C VAL A 158 18.88 -5.02 -4.44
N GLY A 159 18.78 -6.28 -4.89
CA GLY A 159 18.49 -7.45 -4.07
C GLY A 159 17.02 -7.83 -3.97
N VAL A 160 16.19 -7.37 -4.90
CA VAL A 160 14.75 -7.66 -4.97
C VAL A 160 14.50 -8.79 -5.97
N PRO A 161 13.75 -9.85 -5.61
CA PRO A 161 13.38 -10.90 -6.53
C PRO A 161 12.41 -10.39 -7.61
N VAL A 162 12.56 -10.92 -8.83
CA VAL A 162 11.68 -10.64 -9.97
C VAL A 162 10.90 -11.91 -10.33
N VAL A 163 9.63 -11.73 -10.66
CA VAL A 163 8.75 -12.73 -11.28
C VAL A 163 8.16 -12.16 -12.56
N LYS A 164 7.85 -13.01 -13.55
CA LYS A 164 7.24 -12.62 -14.82
C LYS A 164 5.78 -13.07 -14.89
N TYR A 165 4.88 -12.18 -15.31
CA TYR A 165 3.43 -12.38 -15.34
C TYR A 165 2.93 -12.55 -16.78
N SER A 166 2.43 -13.74 -17.11
CA SER A 166 1.88 -14.13 -18.41
C SER A 166 2.66 -13.59 -19.63
N GLN A 167 3.97 -13.83 -19.74
CA GLN A 167 4.79 -13.22 -20.80
C GLN A 167 5.07 -14.16 -21.96
N ALA A 168 5.05 -13.64 -23.18
CA ALA A 168 5.63 -14.32 -24.35
C ALA A 168 7.15 -14.08 -24.41
N LEU A 169 7.93 -15.16 -24.56
CA LEU A 169 9.40 -15.15 -24.56
C LEU A 169 9.96 -16.02 -25.71
N GLY A 170 11.04 -15.57 -26.33
CA GLY A 170 11.63 -16.22 -27.49
C GLY A 170 10.86 -15.98 -28.79
N GLU A 171 11.25 -16.57 -29.92
CA GLU A 171 12.40 -17.47 -30.11
C GLU A 171 13.75 -16.79 -29.82
N PHE A 172 14.78 -17.61 -29.58
CA PHE A 172 16.13 -17.20 -29.16
C PHE A 172 17.21 -17.57 -30.20
N LYS A 173 16.97 -17.26 -31.48
CA LYS A 173 17.89 -17.51 -32.59
C LYS A 173 19.04 -16.50 -32.60
N SER A 174 18.81 -15.26 -32.18
CA SER A 174 19.86 -14.24 -32.09
C SER A 174 20.86 -14.55 -30.97
N VAL A 175 22.16 -14.48 -31.29
CA VAL A 175 23.26 -14.73 -30.33
C VAL A 175 23.12 -13.86 -29.08
N PHE A 176 22.93 -12.55 -29.24
CA PHE A 176 22.84 -11.64 -28.09
C PHE A 176 21.57 -11.85 -27.27
N ASN A 177 20.42 -12.07 -27.91
CA ASN A 177 19.16 -12.35 -27.21
C ASN A 177 19.25 -13.66 -26.41
N CYS A 178 19.82 -14.71 -27.02
CA CYS A 178 20.07 -15.99 -26.36
C CYS A 178 21.01 -15.84 -25.16
N ILE A 179 22.11 -15.08 -25.30
CA ILE A 179 23.02 -14.78 -24.18
C ILE A 179 22.29 -14.04 -23.06
N TYR A 180 21.54 -12.99 -23.38
CA TYR A 180 20.80 -12.22 -22.37
C TYR A 180 19.78 -13.09 -21.64
N ALA A 181 19.02 -13.90 -22.38
CA ALA A 181 18.03 -14.82 -21.84
C ALA A 181 18.67 -15.86 -20.91
N ARG A 182 19.74 -16.54 -21.35
CA ARG A 182 20.49 -17.53 -20.56
C ARG A 182 21.13 -16.93 -19.32
N LEU A 183 21.54 -15.67 -19.36
CA LEU A 183 22.16 -14.99 -18.22
C LEU A 183 21.15 -14.67 -17.10
N ILE A 184 19.96 -14.20 -17.48
CA ILE A 184 19.03 -13.56 -16.54
C ILE A 184 17.79 -14.40 -16.20
N LEU A 185 17.19 -15.08 -17.18
CA LEU A 185 15.93 -15.81 -16.98
C LEU A 185 16.05 -16.98 -15.98
N PRO A 186 17.18 -17.72 -15.89
CA PRO A 186 17.34 -18.73 -14.83
C PRO A 186 17.36 -18.15 -13.41
N LYS A 187 17.68 -16.85 -13.27
CA LYS A 187 17.77 -16.16 -11.97
C LYS A 187 16.44 -15.51 -11.55
N VAL A 188 15.50 -15.35 -12.49
CA VAL A 188 14.11 -14.96 -12.22
C VAL A 188 13.45 -16.04 -11.37
N LYS A 189 12.62 -15.66 -10.40
CA LYS A 189 12.12 -16.60 -9.38
C LYS A 189 10.94 -17.43 -9.84
N LEU A 190 10.13 -16.87 -10.73
CA LEU A 190 9.02 -17.54 -11.38
C LEU A 190 8.79 -16.87 -12.74
N ILE A 191 8.61 -17.69 -13.77
CA ILE A 191 8.22 -17.26 -15.11
C ILE A 191 6.86 -17.89 -15.40
N CYS A 192 5.81 -17.08 -15.36
CA CYS A 192 4.52 -17.45 -15.93
C CYS A 192 4.62 -17.27 -17.44
N ALA A 193 5.00 -18.36 -18.13
CA ALA A 193 5.04 -18.44 -19.58
C ALA A 193 3.61 -18.35 -20.12
N ARG A 194 3.40 -17.47 -21.08
CA ARG A 194 2.15 -17.41 -21.85
C ARG A 194 2.14 -18.65 -22.74
N GLY A 195 1.20 -19.58 -22.52
CA GLY A 195 1.05 -20.80 -23.35
C GLY A 195 2.26 -21.74 -23.51
N GLU A 196 2.09 -22.75 -24.38
CA GLU A 196 3.05 -23.84 -24.60
C GLU A 196 4.18 -23.49 -25.59
N ILE A 197 3.95 -22.55 -26.52
CA ILE A 197 5.00 -22.10 -27.46
C ILE A 197 6.12 -21.40 -26.69
N THR A 198 5.79 -20.45 -25.81
CA THR A 198 6.77 -19.77 -24.96
C THR A 198 7.53 -20.76 -24.07
N LYS A 199 6.85 -21.74 -23.48
CA LYS A 199 7.49 -22.78 -22.66
C LYS A 199 8.47 -23.61 -23.50
N SER A 200 8.11 -23.96 -24.72
CA SER A 200 8.98 -24.69 -25.66
C SER A 200 10.21 -23.86 -26.06
N ASN A 201 10.03 -22.55 -26.29
CA ASN A 201 11.13 -21.61 -26.53
C ASN A 201 12.09 -21.53 -25.33
N LEU A 202 11.57 -21.47 -24.10
CA LEU A 202 12.41 -21.46 -22.90
C LEU A 202 13.15 -22.79 -22.71
N LYS A 203 12.49 -23.90 -23.02
CA LYS A 203 13.09 -25.23 -22.99
C LYS A 203 14.25 -25.38 -23.98
N SER A 204 14.16 -24.79 -25.17
CA SER A 204 15.25 -24.84 -26.17
C SER A 204 16.56 -24.18 -25.71
N ILE A 205 16.49 -23.32 -24.68
CA ILE A 205 17.67 -22.73 -24.01
C ILE A 205 17.89 -23.27 -22.58
N ASN A 206 17.33 -24.44 -22.26
CA ASN A 206 17.45 -25.17 -20.99
C ASN A 206 16.86 -24.45 -19.76
N ILE A 207 15.75 -23.72 -19.94
CA ILE A 207 15.06 -23.01 -18.85
C ILE A 207 13.69 -23.64 -18.60
N GLU A 208 13.61 -24.52 -17.61
CA GLU A 208 12.37 -25.24 -17.28
C GLU A 208 12.00 -25.15 -15.79
N LYS A 209 13.00 -25.13 -14.90
CA LYS A 209 12.82 -25.29 -13.44
C LYS A 209 11.91 -24.23 -12.79
N ASN A 210 11.94 -23.00 -13.31
CA ASN A 210 11.20 -21.86 -12.78
C ASN A 210 10.03 -21.43 -13.68
N VAL A 211 9.58 -22.30 -14.60
CA VAL A 211 8.56 -21.98 -15.60
C VAL A 211 7.22 -22.63 -15.24
N LYS A 212 6.14 -21.84 -15.32
CA LYS A 212 4.75 -22.31 -15.21
C LYS A 212 3.97 -21.76 -16.40
N VAL A 213 3.12 -22.58 -16.99
CA VAL A 213 2.25 -22.15 -18.10
C VAL A 213 1.00 -21.50 -17.52
N CYS A 214 0.67 -20.32 -18.03
CA CYS A 214 -0.55 -19.59 -17.70
C CYS A 214 -1.10 -18.95 -18.97
N ALA A 215 -2.42 -18.80 -19.03
CA ALA A 215 -3.05 -17.95 -20.04
C ALA A 215 -2.72 -16.47 -19.78
N ASP A 216 -3.01 -15.62 -20.77
CA ASP A 216 -2.81 -14.18 -20.64
C ASP A 216 -3.61 -13.61 -19.45
N GLY A 217 -2.99 -12.74 -18.66
CA GLY A 217 -3.59 -12.14 -17.47
C GLY A 217 -4.88 -11.35 -17.72
N ALA A 218 -5.09 -10.83 -18.94
CA ALA A 218 -6.27 -10.04 -19.27
C ALA A 218 -7.58 -10.86 -19.29
N PHE A 219 -7.54 -12.19 -19.46
CA PHE A 219 -8.73 -13.06 -19.34
C PHE A 219 -9.31 -13.10 -17.92
N SER A 220 -8.51 -12.80 -16.89
CA SER A 220 -8.97 -12.75 -15.49
C SER A 220 -9.31 -11.34 -15.00
N MET A 221 -9.27 -10.34 -15.89
CA MET A 221 -9.82 -9.01 -15.60
C MET A 221 -11.34 -9.12 -15.50
N THR A 222 -11.89 -8.78 -14.33
CA THR A 222 -13.33 -8.82 -14.07
C THR A 222 -14.05 -7.69 -14.79
N ASP A 223 -15.23 -7.97 -15.33
CA ASP A 223 -16.14 -6.93 -15.82
C ASP A 223 -16.52 -5.95 -14.69
N ASP A 224 -16.74 -4.70 -15.06
CA ASP A 224 -17.26 -3.65 -14.18
C ASP A 224 -18.75 -3.50 -14.46
N THR A 225 -19.60 -3.74 -13.46
CA THR A 225 -21.06 -3.72 -13.62
C THR A 225 -21.57 -2.36 -14.09
N ASN A 226 -20.98 -1.27 -13.60
CA ASN A 226 -21.42 0.08 -13.95
C ASN A 226 -21.10 0.38 -15.42
N ILE A 227 -19.89 0.04 -15.87
CA ILE A 227 -19.48 0.24 -17.27
C ILE A 227 -20.29 -0.65 -18.20
N LYS A 228 -20.54 -1.91 -17.79
CA LYS A 228 -21.38 -2.83 -18.55
C LYS A 228 -22.79 -2.27 -18.76
N ASP A 229 -23.41 -1.78 -17.70
CA ASP A 229 -24.76 -1.21 -17.78
C ASP A 229 -24.79 0.09 -18.60
N GLU A 230 -23.78 0.96 -18.43
CA GLU A 230 -23.58 2.16 -19.23
C GLU A 230 -23.48 1.83 -20.73
N MET A 231 -22.64 0.86 -21.09
CA MET A 231 -22.41 0.46 -22.48
C MET A 231 -23.59 -0.29 -23.09
N ASN A 232 -24.29 -1.13 -22.32
CA ASN A 232 -25.53 -1.74 -22.79
C ASN A 232 -26.59 -0.69 -23.11
N LYS A 233 -26.76 0.31 -22.24
CA LYS A 233 -27.69 1.41 -22.48
C LYS A 233 -27.29 2.21 -23.72
N PHE A 234 -26.00 2.54 -23.85
CA PHE A 234 -25.45 3.26 -25.00
C PHE A 234 -25.70 2.51 -26.31
N CYS A 235 -25.35 1.22 -26.40
CA CYS A 235 -25.54 0.42 -27.60
C CYS A 235 -27.02 0.25 -27.95
N ASN A 236 -27.89 0.00 -26.96
CA ASN A 236 -29.33 -0.19 -27.20
C ASN A 236 -30.05 1.08 -27.71
N GLN A 237 -29.46 2.26 -27.57
CA GLN A 237 -30.03 3.53 -28.02
C GLN A 237 -29.68 3.90 -29.47
N ASP A 238 -28.66 3.27 -30.06
CA ASP A 238 -28.24 3.51 -31.44
C ASP A 238 -28.57 2.29 -32.30
N SER A 239 -29.45 2.46 -33.30
CA SER A 239 -29.86 1.40 -34.23
C SER A 239 -28.70 0.78 -35.04
N PHE A 240 -27.53 1.42 -35.03
CA PHE A 240 -26.28 0.84 -35.51
C PHE A 240 -25.96 -0.50 -34.83
N TYR A 241 -26.18 -0.61 -33.52
CA TYR A 241 -25.84 -1.81 -32.75
C TYR A 241 -26.91 -2.90 -32.88
N ASN A 242 -26.96 -3.51 -34.06
CA ASN A 242 -27.83 -4.65 -34.35
C ASN A 242 -27.03 -5.98 -34.39
N ASN A 243 -27.69 -7.09 -34.75
CA ASN A 243 -27.07 -8.41 -34.79
C ASN A 243 -26.02 -8.60 -35.89
N ASN A 244 -25.80 -7.61 -36.77
CA ASN A 244 -24.87 -7.65 -37.90
C ASN A 244 -23.73 -6.63 -37.75
N VAL A 245 -23.32 -6.32 -36.53
CA VAL A 245 -22.16 -5.46 -36.27
C VAL A 245 -20.86 -6.27 -36.34
N ILE A 246 -19.86 -5.77 -37.05
CA ILE A 246 -18.50 -6.30 -37.07
C ILE A 246 -17.55 -5.28 -36.45
N ALA A 247 -16.86 -5.67 -35.39
CA ALA A 247 -15.77 -4.87 -34.84
C ALA A 247 -14.49 -5.09 -35.65
N VAL A 248 -13.84 -4.00 -36.05
CA VAL A 248 -12.56 -4.02 -36.77
C VAL A 248 -11.53 -3.26 -35.93
N SER A 249 -10.59 -4.00 -35.35
CA SER A 249 -9.50 -3.42 -34.57
C SER A 249 -8.27 -3.20 -35.46
N ILE A 250 -7.98 -1.92 -35.71
CA ILE A 250 -6.90 -1.47 -36.60
C ILE A 250 -5.65 -1.14 -35.76
N SER A 251 -4.47 -1.43 -36.31
CA SER A 251 -3.21 -1.40 -35.55
C SER A 251 -2.14 -0.55 -36.23
N SER A 252 -1.67 0.50 -35.55
CA SER A 252 -0.50 1.27 -35.97
C SER A 252 0.81 0.47 -35.97
N VAL A 253 0.85 -0.67 -35.26
CA VAL A 253 2.00 -1.58 -35.29
C VAL A 253 2.01 -2.42 -36.57
N VAL A 254 0.84 -2.89 -37.00
CA VAL A 254 0.70 -3.64 -38.26
C VAL A 254 0.93 -2.70 -39.44
N GLU A 255 0.30 -1.51 -39.44
CA GLU A 255 0.58 -0.40 -40.38
C GLU A 255 2.09 -0.18 -40.59
N LYS A 256 2.85 -0.04 -39.49
CA LYS A 256 4.29 0.19 -39.57
C LYS A 256 5.02 -0.99 -40.24
N LYS A 257 4.69 -2.23 -39.86
CA LYS A 257 5.31 -3.43 -40.41
C LYS A 257 4.94 -3.65 -41.89
N CYS A 258 3.70 -3.37 -42.27
CA CYS A 258 3.24 -3.40 -43.65
C CYS A 258 3.99 -2.34 -44.49
N LYS A 259 4.21 -1.13 -43.96
CA LYS A 259 5.05 -0.12 -44.62
C LYS A 259 6.48 -0.59 -44.86
N GLU A 260 7.08 -1.29 -43.91
CA GLU A 260 8.42 -1.90 -44.07
C GLU A 260 8.44 -2.95 -45.21
N LEU A 261 7.30 -3.59 -45.50
CA LEU A 261 7.11 -4.57 -46.58
C LEU A 261 6.46 -3.97 -47.85
N LYS A 262 6.25 -2.65 -47.92
CA LYS A 262 5.56 -1.95 -49.02
C LYS A 262 4.10 -2.41 -49.25
N ILE A 263 3.42 -2.91 -48.21
CA ILE A 263 2.00 -3.29 -48.24
C ILE A 263 1.14 -2.07 -47.84
N ASN A 264 0.15 -1.73 -48.65
CA ASN A 264 -0.79 -0.63 -48.38
C ASN A 264 -1.88 -1.04 -47.37
N TYR A 265 -1.49 -1.18 -46.10
CA TYR A 265 -2.42 -1.61 -45.03
C TYR A 265 -3.66 -0.72 -44.92
N LYS A 266 -3.49 0.61 -44.94
CA LYS A 266 -4.62 1.56 -44.91
C LYS A 266 -5.62 1.28 -46.04
N GLY A 267 -5.15 1.18 -47.29
CA GLY A 267 -6.00 0.90 -48.45
C GLY A 267 -6.71 -0.44 -48.32
N ILE A 268 -5.99 -1.50 -47.96
CA ILE A 268 -6.58 -2.83 -47.76
C ILE A 268 -7.69 -2.79 -46.70
N MET A 269 -7.49 -2.07 -45.59
CA MET A 269 -8.51 -1.96 -44.54
C MET A 269 -9.73 -1.14 -45.00
N VAL A 270 -9.52 -0.07 -45.78
CA VAL A 270 -10.61 0.72 -46.39
C VAL A 270 -11.44 -0.16 -47.33
N ASP A 271 -10.77 -0.84 -48.26
CA ASP A 271 -11.42 -1.70 -49.25
C ASP A 271 -12.16 -2.87 -48.58
N PHE A 272 -11.57 -3.44 -47.53
CA PHE A 272 -12.21 -4.51 -46.76
C PHE A 272 -13.42 -4.01 -45.96
N ILE A 273 -13.35 -2.82 -45.33
CA ILE A 273 -14.52 -2.25 -44.64
C ILE A 273 -15.64 -1.96 -45.63
N ASN A 274 -15.32 -1.41 -46.81
CA ASN A 274 -16.28 -1.19 -47.89
C ASN A 274 -16.89 -2.52 -48.38
N TYR A 275 -16.11 -3.60 -48.47
CA TYR A 275 -16.62 -4.93 -48.76
C TYR A 275 -17.65 -5.39 -47.70
N LEU A 276 -17.36 -5.18 -46.40
CA LEU A 276 -18.27 -5.56 -45.31
C LEU A 276 -19.56 -4.74 -45.34
N THR A 277 -19.51 -3.43 -45.57
CA THR A 277 -20.70 -2.57 -45.64
C THR A 277 -21.58 -2.91 -46.85
N ASN A 278 -20.98 -3.24 -47.99
CA ASN A 278 -21.67 -3.72 -49.19
C ASN A 278 -22.38 -5.08 -48.97
N LYS A 279 -21.83 -5.93 -48.10
CA LYS A 279 -22.48 -7.19 -47.67
C LYS A 279 -23.60 -6.98 -46.64
N GLY A 280 -23.84 -5.73 -46.22
CA GLY A 280 -24.91 -5.37 -45.28
C GLY A 280 -24.51 -5.38 -43.80
N TYR A 281 -23.22 -5.43 -43.49
CA TYR A 281 -22.73 -5.32 -42.11
C TYR A 281 -22.56 -3.86 -41.68
N ASN A 282 -22.82 -3.61 -40.40
CA ASN A 282 -22.42 -2.37 -39.72
C ASN A 282 -21.00 -2.56 -39.18
N VAL A 283 -20.11 -1.58 -39.36
CA VAL A 283 -18.69 -1.74 -38.98
C VAL A 283 -18.30 -0.79 -37.85
N LEU A 284 -17.79 -1.35 -36.74
CA LEU A 284 -17.29 -0.61 -35.60
C LEU A 284 -15.76 -0.60 -35.60
N ILE A 285 -15.14 0.56 -35.80
CA ILE A 285 -13.67 0.70 -35.74
C ILE A 285 -13.23 0.82 -34.27
N ILE A 286 -12.26 0.01 -33.86
CA ILE A 286 -11.73 -0.02 -32.49
C ILE A 286 -10.24 0.33 -32.45
N ALA A 287 -9.88 1.34 -31.65
CA ALA A 287 -8.51 1.64 -31.26
C ALA A 287 -8.18 1.07 -29.88
N ASN A 288 -7.32 0.04 -29.82
CA ASN A 288 -6.91 -0.57 -28.56
C ASN A 288 -5.70 0.11 -27.90
N ALA A 289 -4.98 0.94 -28.64
CA ALA A 289 -4.00 1.84 -28.08
C ALA A 289 -4.35 3.28 -28.47
N ALA A 290 -4.48 4.17 -27.51
CA ALA A 290 -4.87 5.55 -27.78
C ALA A 290 -4.07 6.49 -26.87
N ARG A 291 -3.65 7.62 -27.44
CA ARG A 291 -2.94 8.69 -26.74
C ARG A 291 -3.49 10.03 -27.22
N LEU A 292 -4.56 10.49 -26.57
CA LEU A 292 -5.24 11.72 -26.95
C LEU A 292 -4.26 12.91 -26.92
N GLY A 293 -4.27 13.76 -27.94
CA GLY A 293 -3.39 14.93 -28.04
C GLY A 293 -1.91 14.64 -28.35
N SER A 294 -1.55 13.40 -28.70
CA SER A 294 -0.18 13.02 -29.10
C SER A 294 -0.11 12.67 -30.58
N SER A 295 0.72 13.39 -31.34
CA SER A 295 1.03 13.10 -32.75
C SER A 295 1.99 11.91 -32.96
N LYS A 296 2.47 11.28 -31.88
CA LYS A 296 3.38 10.12 -31.97
C LYS A 296 2.58 8.84 -32.27
N PRO A 297 2.92 8.07 -33.31
CA PRO A 297 2.19 6.85 -33.71
C PRO A 297 2.44 5.66 -32.77
N ARG A 298 3.50 5.69 -31.94
CA ARG A 298 3.82 4.58 -31.03
C ARG A 298 2.75 4.46 -29.94
N ASN A 299 2.12 3.27 -29.87
CA ASN A 299 0.99 2.97 -28.99
C ASN A 299 -0.16 3.96 -29.17
N ASN A 300 -0.41 4.39 -30.42
CA ASN A 300 -1.54 5.23 -30.76
C ASN A 300 -2.14 4.72 -32.09
N ASP A 301 -3.34 4.17 -32.03
CA ASP A 301 -4.12 3.68 -33.17
C ASP A 301 -5.06 4.75 -33.71
N LEU A 302 -5.36 5.80 -32.94
CA LEU A 302 -6.26 6.89 -33.33
C LEU A 302 -5.96 7.40 -34.75
N MET A 303 -4.69 7.69 -35.02
CA MET A 303 -4.26 8.27 -36.30
C MET A 303 -4.56 7.38 -37.52
N ILE A 304 -4.39 6.05 -37.39
CA ILE A 304 -4.68 5.15 -38.52
C ILE A 304 -6.18 4.90 -38.65
N CYS A 305 -6.90 4.83 -37.53
CA CYS A 305 -8.36 4.73 -37.55
C CYS A 305 -8.99 5.99 -38.18
N ASP A 306 -8.50 7.19 -37.85
CA ASP A 306 -8.94 8.45 -38.45
C ASP A 306 -8.72 8.44 -39.97
N ALA A 307 -7.54 8.00 -40.41
CA ALA A 307 -7.18 7.93 -41.83
C ALA A 307 -7.99 6.90 -42.60
N VAL A 308 -8.34 5.76 -41.98
CA VAL A 308 -9.21 4.74 -42.59
C VAL A 308 -10.65 5.25 -42.66
N PHE A 309 -11.18 5.80 -41.57
CA PHE A 309 -12.55 6.29 -41.51
C PHE A 309 -12.84 7.41 -42.52
N ALA A 310 -11.86 8.29 -42.76
CA ALA A 310 -11.98 9.38 -43.73
C ALA A 310 -12.14 8.94 -45.20
N GLU A 311 -11.80 7.69 -45.53
CA GLU A 311 -11.81 7.14 -46.90
C GLU A 311 -12.90 6.07 -47.11
N ILE A 312 -13.81 5.89 -46.14
CA ILE A 312 -14.93 4.93 -46.25
C ILE A 312 -16.03 5.49 -47.15
N SER A 313 -16.61 4.62 -48.00
CA SER A 313 -17.65 4.99 -48.96
C SER A 313 -19.03 5.20 -48.33
N GLU A 314 -19.37 4.41 -47.30
CA GLU A 314 -20.67 4.44 -46.58
C GLU A 314 -20.47 4.77 -45.09
N PRO A 315 -20.10 6.02 -44.73
CA PRO A 315 -19.76 6.39 -43.36
C PRO A 315 -20.92 6.23 -42.37
N GLU A 316 -22.17 6.25 -42.83
CA GLU A 316 -23.36 6.04 -41.99
C GLU A 316 -23.46 4.62 -41.42
N LYS A 317 -22.91 3.62 -42.13
CA LYS A 317 -22.82 2.22 -41.68
C LYS A 317 -21.55 1.93 -40.88
N VAL A 318 -20.74 2.96 -40.60
CA VAL A 318 -19.49 2.82 -39.83
C VAL A 318 -19.54 3.71 -38.58
N ARG A 319 -19.07 3.18 -37.45
CA ARG A 319 -18.85 3.97 -36.23
C ARG A 319 -17.38 4.00 -35.89
N TRP A 320 -16.88 5.20 -35.65
CA TRP A 320 -15.52 5.47 -35.19
C TRP A 320 -15.57 6.52 -34.08
N TYR A 321 -14.92 6.21 -32.95
CA TYR A 321 -14.85 7.11 -31.80
C TYR A 321 -13.41 7.54 -31.58
N HIS A 322 -13.10 8.81 -31.86
CA HIS A 322 -11.79 9.40 -31.60
C HIS A 322 -11.61 9.71 -30.11
N GLU A 323 -11.40 8.67 -29.31
CA GLU A 323 -11.21 8.83 -27.86
C GLU A 323 -10.27 7.76 -27.27
N GLU A 324 -9.68 8.08 -26.11
CA GLU A 324 -8.91 7.12 -25.33
C GLU A 324 -9.83 6.33 -24.37
N MET A 325 -10.52 5.33 -24.89
CA MET A 325 -11.39 4.44 -24.10
C MET A 325 -10.62 3.63 -23.05
N THR A 326 -11.31 3.23 -21.97
CA THR A 326 -10.79 2.27 -21.00
C THR A 326 -10.80 0.85 -21.57
N ALA A 327 -10.03 -0.06 -20.95
CA ALA A 327 -9.99 -1.46 -21.38
C ALA A 327 -11.36 -2.14 -21.21
N GLU A 328 -12.10 -1.77 -20.17
CA GLU A 328 -13.47 -2.20 -19.90
C GLU A 328 -14.41 -1.76 -21.02
N LYS A 329 -14.43 -0.46 -21.38
CA LYS A 329 -15.31 0.07 -22.44
C LYS A 329 -15.07 -0.61 -23.79
N ILE A 330 -13.80 -0.76 -24.18
CA ILE A 330 -13.45 -1.45 -25.43
C ILE A 330 -13.96 -2.90 -25.41
N ARG A 331 -13.80 -3.60 -24.29
CA ARG A 331 -14.25 -4.99 -24.16
C ARG A 331 -15.78 -5.10 -24.23
N GLU A 332 -16.53 -4.21 -23.60
CA GLU A 332 -17.99 -4.19 -23.70
C GLU A 332 -18.45 -3.90 -25.14
N LEU A 333 -17.86 -2.91 -25.81
CA LEU A 333 -18.18 -2.62 -27.22
C LEU A 333 -17.93 -3.79 -28.15
N ILE A 334 -16.81 -4.51 -27.97
CA ILE A 334 -16.54 -5.74 -28.73
C ILE A 334 -17.63 -6.79 -28.46
N GLY A 335 -18.12 -6.91 -27.22
CA GLY A 335 -19.18 -7.85 -26.84
C GLY A 335 -20.53 -7.60 -27.53
N HIS A 336 -20.75 -6.38 -28.06
CA HIS A 336 -21.93 -6.03 -28.87
C HIS A 336 -21.73 -6.28 -30.38
N SER A 337 -20.68 -7.01 -30.76
CA SER A 337 -20.37 -7.33 -32.16
C SER A 337 -20.60 -8.81 -32.46
N ARG A 338 -21.09 -9.13 -33.66
CA ARG A 338 -21.20 -10.50 -34.17
C ARG A 338 -19.82 -11.12 -34.35
N PHE A 339 -18.91 -10.37 -34.96
CA PHE A 339 -17.54 -10.80 -35.24
C PHE A 339 -16.53 -9.73 -34.86
N LEU A 340 -15.30 -10.17 -34.55
CA LEU A 340 -14.15 -9.28 -34.35
C LEU A 340 -13.05 -9.61 -35.36
N ILE A 341 -12.63 -8.62 -36.14
CA ILE A 341 -11.47 -8.70 -37.04
C ILE A 341 -10.36 -7.90 -36.37
N ALA A 342 -9.36 -8.59 -35.83
CA ALA A 342 -8.41 -7.98 -34.90
C ALA A 342 -6.97 -7.94 -35.44
N SER A 343 -6.39 -6.74 -35.49
CA SER A 343 -4.94 -6.53 -35.70
C SER A 343 -4.17 -6.28 -34.40
N ARG A 344 -4.89 -6.18 -33.27
CA ARG A 344 -4.36 -5.93 -31.93
C ARG A 344 -4.62 -7.12 -31.02
N PHE A 345 -3.58 -7.48 -30.27
CA PHE A 345 -3.55 -8.69 -29.44
C PHE A 345 -4.62 -8.72 -28.33
N HIS A 346 -4.85 -7.61 -27.65
CA HIS A 346 -5.79 -7.59 -26.52
C HIS A 346 -7.24 -7.35 -26.93
N SER A 347 -7.50 -6.88 -28.16
CA SER A 347 -8.84 -6.91 -28.74
C SER A 347 -9.26 -8.36 -28.95
N MET A 348 -8.37 -9.20 -29.51
CA MET A 348 -8.61 -10.63 -29.63
C MET A 348 -8.96 -11.27 -28.28
N ILE A 349 -8.20 -10.96 -27.21
CA ILE A 349 -8.54 -11.45 -25.86
C ILE A 349 -9.91 -10.95 -25.41
N GLY A 350 -10.23 -9.67 -25.65
CA GLY A 350 -11.53 -9.09 -25.33
C GLY A 350 -12.68 -9.80 -26.06
N GLY A 351 -12.51 -10.10 -27.35
CA GLY A 351 -13.47 -10.84 -28.16
C GLY A 351 -13.68 -12.26 -27.65
N LEU A 352 -12.60 -13.02 -27.49
CA LEU A 352 -12.65 -14.38 -26.94
C LEU A 352 -13.30 -14.43 -25.54
N TYR A 353 -13.02 -13.44 -24.69
CA TYR A 353 -13.63 -13.34 -23.36
C TYR A 353 -15.13 -13.05 -23.42
N LYS A 354 -15.58 -12.24 -24.40
CA LYS A 354 -17.00 -11.92 -24.62
C LYS A 354 -17.71 -12.93 -25.52
N GLU A 355 -17.11 -14.09 -25.78
CA GLU A 355 -17.67 -15.14 -26.65
C GLU A 355 -17.94 -14.66 -28.10
N VAL A 356 -17.16 -13.66 -28.56
CA VAL A 356 -17.19 -13.13 -29.92
C VAL A 356 -16.11 -13.81 -30.75
N PRO A 357 -16.46 -14.52 -31.84
CA PRO A 357 -15.49 -15.12 -32.75
C PRO A 357 -14.50 -14.09 -33.29
N VAL A 358 -13.23 -14.47 -33.38
CA VAL A 358 -12.14 -13.59 -33.79
C VAL A 358 -11.43 -14.10 -35.05
N LEU A 359 -11.42 -13.27 -36.10
CA LEU A 359 -10.49 -13.39 -37.22
C LEU A 359 -9.29 -12.47 -36.95
N LEU A 360 -8.07 -12.99 -37.06
CA LEU A 360 -6.89 -12.27 -36.61
C LEU A 360 -5.91 -11.97 -37.74
N ILE A 361 -5.42 -10.72 -37.78
CA ILE A 361 -4.26 -10.29 -38.57
C ILE A 361 -3.07 -10.13 -37.61
N GLY A 362 -2.29 -11.20 -37.45
CA GLY A 362 -1.21 -11.30 -36.46
C GLY A 362 0.16 -10.92 -37.01
N TRP A 363 1.11 -10.58 -36.13
CA TRP A 363 2.52 -10.31 -36.51
C TRP A 363 3.56 -11.10 -35.70
N SER A 364 3.12 -11.95 -34.76
CA SER A 364 4.03 -12.73 -33.91
C SER A 364 3.38 -14.02 -33.41
N HIS A 365 4.18 -15.00 -32.98
CA HIS A 365 3.69 -16.29 -32.49
C HIS A 365 2.71 -16.20 -31.30
N LYS A 366 2.81 -15.15 -30.47
CA LYS A 366 1.95 -14.97 -29.27
C LYS A 366 0.46 -15.03 -29.56
N TYR A 367 0.06 -14.63 -30.77
CA TYR A 367 -1.34 -14.58 -31.16
C TYR A 367 -1.89 -15.99 -31.35
N LYS A 368 -1.17 -16.81 -32.14
CA LYS A 368 -1.47 -18.22 -32.35
C LYS A 368 -1.50 -18.98 -31.03
N GLU A 369 -0.56 -18.67 -30.13
CA GLU A 369 -0.49 -19.27 -28.79
C GLU A 369 -1.80 -19.13 -27.97
N VAL A 370 -2.53 -18.02 -28.13
CA VAL A 370 -3.84 -17.84 -27.47
C VAL A 370 -4.95 -18.53 -28.26
N LEU A 371 -4.97 -18.41 -29.58
CA LEU A 371 -6.00 -19.04 -30.42
C LEU A 371 -5.96 -20.57 -30.35
N ASP A 372 -4.78 -21.17 -30.22
CA ASP A 372 -4.61 -22.62 -30.04
C ASP A 372 -5.26 -23.13 -28.74
N MET A 373 -5.40 -22.28 -27.70
CA MET A 373 -6.14 -22.64 -26.47
C MET A 373 -7.65 -22.86 -26.72
N PHE A 374 -8.15 -22.37 -27.85
CA PHE A 374 -9.55 -22.48 -28.29
C PHE A 374 -9.70 -23.35 -29.55
N ASN A 375 -8.61 -23.97 -30.05
CA ASN A 375 -8.57 -24.65 -31.34
C ASN A 375 -8.99 -23.75 -32.53
N LEU A 376 -8.59 -22.48 -32.50
CA LEU A 376 -8.86 -21.48 -33.54
C LEU A 376 -7.59 -21.02 -34.29
N GLY A 377 -6.49 -21.76 -34.17
CA GLY A 377 -5.19 -21.38 -34.74
C GLY A 377 -5.18 -21.17 -36.26
N SER A 378 -6.11 -21.79 -36.99
CA SER A 378 -6.28 -21.65 -38.44
C SER A 378 -6.78 -20.26 -38.88
N PHE A 379 -7.42 -19.51 -37.98
CA PHE A 379 -7.95 -18.16 -38.25
C PHE A 379 -6.97 -17.04 -37.91
N ALA A 380 -5.68 -17.37 -37.73
CA ALA A 380 -4.60 -16.42 -37.65
C ALA A 380 -3.98 -16.20 -39.04
N ALA A 381 -4.32 -15.09 -39.69
CA ALA A 381 -3.66 -14.64 -40.90
C ALA A 381 -2.31 -13.96 -40.56
N ASP A 382 -1.28 -14.23 -41.35
CA ASP A 382 -0.01 -13.53 -41.27
C ASP A 382 -0.07 -12.21 -42.05
N PHE A 383 0.35 -11.11 -41.42
CA PHE A 383 0.39 -9.79 -42.04
C PHE A 383 1.34 -9.71 -43.25
N SER A 384 2.31 -10.63 -43.37
CA SER A 384 3.34 -10.60 -44.40
C SER A 384 2.81 -10.83 -45.82
N GLY A 385 1.71 -11.58 -45.96
CA GLY A 385 1.01 -11.84 -47.23
C GLY A 385 -0.29 -11.07 -47.40
N LEU A 386 -0.55 -10.07 -46.55
CA LEU A 386 -1.84 -9.39 -46.47
C LEU A 386 -2.18 -8.67 -47.77
N ASN A 387 -3.27 -9.09 -48.39
CA ASN A 387 -3.94 -8.45 -49.52
C ASN A 387 -5.46 -8.56 -49.33
N LEU A 388 -6.23 -7.83 -50.14
CA LEU A 388 -7.68 -7.77 -50.02
C LEU A 388 -8.33 -9.13 -50.29
N ASP A 389 -7.95 -9.82 -51.36
CA ASP A 389 -8.54 -11.11 -51.75
C ASP A 389 -8.36 -12.17 -50.67
N MET A 390 -7.16 -12.27 -50.10
CA MET A 390 -6.86 -13.16 -48.98
C MET A 390 -7.73 -12.84 -47.74
N LEU A 391 -7.96 -11.56 -47.43
CA LEU A 391 -8.74 -11.17 -46.27
C LEU A 391 -10.23 -11.46 -46.48
N ILE A 392 -10.74 -11.27 -47.70
CA ILE A 392 -12.10 -11.64 -48.10
C ILE A 392 -12.29 -13.16 -48.01
N GLU A 393 -11.40 -13.94 -48.63
CA GLU A 393 -11.45 -15.41 -48.61
C GLU A 393 -11.46 -15.94 -47.16
N LYS A 394 -10.55 -15.43 -46.32
CA LYS A 394 -10.48 -15.82 -44.90
C LYS A 394 -11.71 -15.39 -44.11
N PHE A 395 -12.29 -14.24 -44.43
CA PHE A 395 -13.51 -13.78 -43.77
C PHE A 395 -14.71 -14.64 -44.15
N ASP A 396 -14.87 -14.97 -45.43
CA ASP A 396 -15.98 -15.78 -45.91
C ASP A 396 -15.90 -17.21 -45.33
N GLU A 397 -14.71 -17.82 -45.31
CA GLU A 397 -14.46 -19.09 -44.59
C GLU A 397 -14.84 -18.98 -43.10
N PHE A 398 -14.44 -17.88 -42.46
CA PHE A 398 -14.65 -17.65 -41.04
C PHE A 398 -16.14 -17.47 -40.68
N VAL A 399 -16.93 -16.83 -41.54
CA VAL A 399 -18.38 -16.67 -41.38
C VAL A 399 -19.09 -18.02 -41.48
N ILE A 400 -18.66 -18.91 -42.39
CA ILE A 400 -19.23 -20.27 -42.51
C ILE A 400 -19.03 -21.05 -41.21
N CYS A 401 -17.88 -20.89 -40.54
CA CYS A 401 -17.56 -21.55 -39.28
C CYS A 401 -18.09 -20.83 -38.02
N GLU A 402 -19.00 -19.86 -38.14
CA GLU A 402 -19.44 -19.04 -36.99
C GLU A 402 -19.90 -19.88 -35.79
N GLN A 403 -20.85 -20.81 -36.01
CA GLN A 403 -21.45 -21.57 -34.92
C GLN A 403 -20.41 -22.46 -34.22
N GLU A 404 -19.60 -23.18 -34.99
CA GLU A 404 -18.51 -24.02 -34.48
C GLU A 404 -17.51 -23.20 -33.66
N ASN A 405 -17.14 -22.00 -34.15
CA ASN A 405 -16.23 -21.10 -33.47
C ASN A 405 -16.80 -20.61 -32.13
N ARG A 406 -18.09 -20.25 -32.08
CA ARG A 406 -18.76 -19.85 -30.83
C ARG A 406 -18.80 -20.99 -29.82
N GLU A 407 -19.15 -22.20 -30.26
CA GLU A 407 -19.20 -23.39 -29.40
C GLU A 407 -17.82 -23.72 -28.82
N LYS A 408 -16.76 -23.69 -29.64
CA LYS A 408 -15.37 -23.86 -29.19
C LYS A 408 -14.97 -22.81 -28.17
N ILE A 409 -15.27 -21.53 -28.42
CA ILE A 409 -14.94 -20.43 -27.49
C ILE A 409 -15.62 -20.66 -26.15
N LYS A 410 -16.94 -20.90 -26.16
CA LYS A 410 -17.73 -21.12 -24.95
C LYS A 410 -17.26 -22.34 -24.16
N PHE A 411 -16.89 -23.42 -24.85
CA PHE A 411 -16.38 -24.64 -24.22
C PHE A 411 -15.02 -24.43 -23.53
N TYR A 412 -14.07 -23.76 -24.19
CA TYR A 412 -12.71 -23.60 -23.68
C TYR A 412 -12.51 -22.34 -22.81
N LEU A 413 -13.40 -21.35 -22.85
CA LEU A 413 -13.22 -20.11 -22.10
C LEU A 413 -13.07 -20.30 -20.58
N PRO A 414 -13.86 -21.15 -19.89
CA PRO A 414 -13.74 -21.34 -18.44
C PRO A 414 -12.34 -21.81 -18.01
N GLN A 415 -11.77 -22.80 -18.72
CA GLN A 415 -10.42 -23.30 -18.42
C GLN A 415 -9.32 -22.25 -18.71
N VAL A 416 -9.51 -21.40 -19.72
CA VAL A 416 -8.57 -20.32 -20.06
C VAL A 416 -8.60 -19.23 -18.98
N ILE A 417 -9.79 -18.89 -18.47
CA ILE A 417 -9.94 -17.96 -17.33
C ILE A 417 -9.27 -18.52 -16.07
N GLU A 418 -9.44 -19.81 -15.78
CA GLU A 418 -8.77 -20.46 -14.65
C GLU A 418 -7.24 -20.45 -14.81
N SER A 419 -6.74 -20.78 -16.00
CA SER A 419 -5.34 -20.68 -16.35
C SER A 419 -4.79 -19.25 -16.24
N SER A 420 -5.60 -18.24 -16.54
CA SER A 420 -5.23 -16.82 -16.37
C SER A 420 -5.10 -16.45 -14.89
N LYS A 421 -6.02 -16.92 -14.03
CA LYS A 421 -5.95 -16.73 -12.57
C LYS A 421 -4.72 -17.39 -11.94
N ASN A 422 -4.21 -18.47 -12.54
CA ASN A 422 -3.01 -19.15 -12.06
C ASN A 422 -1.77 -18.25 -12.02
N ASN A 423 -1.71 -17.19 -12.84
CA ASN A 423 -0.61 -16.22 -12.77
C ASN A 423 -0.45 -15.64 -11.35
N ILE A 424 -1.52 -15.08 -10.78
CA ILE A 424 -1.47 -14.49 -9.44
C ILE A 424 -1.42 -15.57 -8.37
N LYS A 425 -2.08 -16.72 -8.57
CA LYS A 425 -1.98 -17.86 -7.65
C LYS A 425 -0.51 -18.25 -7.41
N TYR A 426 0.25 -18.54 -8.46
CA TYR A 426 1.65 -18.96 -8.35
C TYR A 426 2.56 -17.83 -7.84
N ILE A 427 2.34 -16.59 -8.30
CA ILE A 427 3.11 -15.43 -7.83
C ILE A 427 2.89 -15.23 -6.33
N SER A 428 1.66 -15.30 -5.86
CA SER A 428 1.36 -15.09 -4.46
C SER A 428 1.83 -16.23 -3.57
N GLU A 429 1.77 -17.50 -4.03
CA GLU A 429 2.42 -18.62 -3.33
C GLU A 429 3.93 -18.37 -3.14
N TYR A 430 4.60 -17.85 -4.18
CA TYR A 430 6.00 -17.45 -4.08
C TYR A 430 6.21 -16.31 -3.08
N ILE A 431 5.39 -15.25 -3.15
CA ILE A 431 5.46 -14.09 -2.26
C ILE A 431 5.32 -14.54 -0.80
N ASP A 432 4.30 -15.34 -0.49
CA ASP A 432 4.02 -15.78 0.87
C ASP A 432 5.20 -16.59 1.44
N LYS A 433 5.73 -17.53 0.65
CA LYS A 433 6.93 -18.31 1.01
C LYS A 433 8.17 -17.43 1.17
N TYR A 434 8.34 -16.43 0.31
CA TYR A 434 9.49 -15.54 0.36
C TYR A 434 9.45 -14.63 1.60
N ILE A 435 8.30 -14.05 1.90
CA ILE A 435 8.09 -13.17 3.06
C ILE A 435 8.29 -13.95 4.36
N LEU A 436 7.76 -15.18 4.46
CA LEU A 436 7.97 -16.05 5.62
C LEU A 436 9.46 -16.33 5.91
N ASN A 437 10.29 -16.44 4.88
CA ASN A 437 11.70 -16.79 5.00
C ASN A 437 12.65 -15.58 5.03
N LYS A 438 12.13 -14.35 4.94
CA LYS A 438 12.96 -13.15 4.84
C LYS A 438 13.60 -12.84 6.20
N LYS A 439 14.93 -12.99 6.28
CA LYS A 439 15.70 -12.55 7.45
C LYS A 439 15.46 -11.05 7.71
N VAL A 440 15.19 -10.70 8.96
CA VAL A 440 14.95 -9.32 9.41
C VAL A 440 16.16 -8.44 9.10
N ARG A 441 16.05 -7.62 8.05
CA ARG A 441 17.04 -6.59 7.72
C ARG A 441 16.50 -5.24 8.20
N GLY A 442 16.84 -4.86 9.43
CA GLY A 442 16.43 -3.56 9.98
C GLY A 442 16.39 -3.53 11.51
N LEU A 443 15.87 -2.43 12.05
CA LEU A 443 15.60 -2.28 13.49
C LEU A 443 14.40 -3.09 13.95
N PHE A 444 13.40 -3.24 13.07
CA PHE A 444 12.16 -3.93 13.34
C PHE A 444 11.94 -5.06 12.35
N ASP A 445 11.26 -6.09 12.84
CA ASP A 445 10.71 -7.16 12.03
C ASP A 445 9.30 -6.81 11.60
N PHE A 446 9.14 -6.29 10.39
CA PHE A 446 7.80 -5.92 9.89
C PHE A 446 6.95 -7.13 9.49
N ASN A 447 7.56 -8.32 9.33
CA ASN A 447 6.82 -9.55 9.06
C ASN A 447 6.14 -10.11 10.32
N ASN A 448 6.63 -9.69 11.49
CA ASN A 448 6.05 -9.95 12.80
C ASN A 448 5.72 -8.61 13.48
N SER A 449 4.80 -7.86 12.88
CA SER A 449 4.35 -6.56 13.39
C SER A 449 3.64 -6.69 14.75
N GLU A 450 2.94 -7.81 14.97
CA GLU A 450 2.23 -8.14 16.21
C GLU A 450 3.15 -8.13 17.43
N LYS A 451 4.41 -8.56 17.30
CA LYS A 451 5.44 -8.43 18.35
C LYS A 451 5.51 -7.02 18.95
N TYR A 452 5.37 -5.99 18.12
CA TYR A 452 5.51 -4.60 18.54
C TYR A 452 4.17 -3.94 18.83
N LEU A 453 3.12 -4.28 18.08
CA LEU A 453 1.80 -3.62 18.18
C LEU A 453 0.86 -4.32 19.15
N GLY A 454 1.14 -5.58 19.50
CA GLY A 454 0.20 -6.52 20.12
C GLY A 454 -0.87 -6.98 19.13
N ALA A 455 -1.66 -7.98 19.52
CA ALA A 455 -2.83 -8.39 18.76
C ALA A 455 -3.76 -7.20 18.51
N ASN A 456 -4.21 -7.04 17.27
CA ASN A 456 -5.09 -5.95 16.83
C ASN A 456 -5.84 -6.34 15.55
N ILE A 457 -6.98 -5.69 15.32
CA ILE A 457 -7.81 -5.85 14.13
C ILE A 457 -7.27 -4.96 13.01
N GLU A 458 -7.15 -3.66 13.27
CA GLU A 458 -6.70 -2.69 12.27
C GLU A 458 -6.02 -1.46 12.88
N CYS A 459 -5.32 -0.72 12.02
CA CYS A 459 -4.63 0.53 12.36
C CYS A 459 -5.20 1.67 11.51
N ARG A 460 -5.65 2.75 12.17
CA ARG A 460 -6.20 3.95 11.54
C ARG A 460 -5.39 5.20 11.89
N LYS A 461 -5.55 6.24 11.08
CA LYS A 461 -5.09 7.60 11.40
C LYS A 461 -6.18 8.60 11.08
N GLY A 462 -6.33 9.63 11.88
CA GLY A 462 -7.40 10.59 11.68
C GLY A 462 -7.31 11.81 12.59
N TYR A 463 -8.37 12.58 12.60
CA TYR A 463 -8.54 13.76 13.44
C TYR A 463 -10.02 14.02 13.73
N ALA A 464 -10.30 14.78 14.77
CA ALA A 464 -11.63 15.27 15.10
C ALA A 464 -12.12 16.24 14.03
N ALA A 465 -13.36 16.08 13.55
CA ALA A 465 -13.96 17.00 12.59
C ALA A 465 -14.16 18.41 13.16
N SER A 466 -14.43 18.52 14.47
CA SER A 466 -14.50 19.80 15.18
C SER A 466 -13.12 20.45 15.33
N GLU A 467 -13.01 21.71 14.90
CA GLU A 467 -11.80 22.51 15.05
C GLU A 467 -11.47 22.82 16.51
N GLU A 468 -12.47 23.16 17.31
CA GLU A 468 -12.32 23.41 18.74
C GLU A 468 -11.68 22.23 19.47
N ILE A 469 -12.12 21.00 19.15
CA ILE A 469 -11.53 19.78 19.71
C ILE A 469 -10.05 19.67 19.30
N ARG A 470 -9.73 19.97 18.03
CA ARG A 470 -8.33 19.92 17.54
C ARG A 470 -7.45 20.94 18.23
N GLU A 471 -7.93 22.17 18.41
CA GLU A 471 -7.17 23.26 19.05
C GLU A 471 -6.90 23.00 20.53
N ASN A 472 -7.80 22.31 21.21
CA ASN A 472 -7.66 21.91 22.62
C ASN A 472 -6.90 20.59 22.81
N SER A 473 -6.50 19.92 21.73
CA SER A 473 -5.86 18.62 21.78
C SER A 473 -4.34 18.66 21.60
N ALA A 474 -3.66 17.72 22.25
CA ALA A 474 -2.21 17.54 22.06
C ALA A 474 -1.85 16.86 20.73
N SER A 475 -2.81 16.30 20.01
CA SER A 475 -2.70 15.64 18.69
C SER A 475 -3.93 16.00 17.84
N GLY A 476 -4.45 15.10 17.00
CA GLY A 476 -5.65 15.33 16.19
C GLY A 476 -6.99 15.23 16.93
N GLY A 477 -7.02 15.06 18.25
CA GLY A 477 -8.26 15.13 19.05
C GLY A 477 -9.23 13.95 18.96
N MET A 478 -8.84 12.84 18.32
CA MET A 478 -9.72 11.66 18.17
C MET A 478 -10.25 11.06 19.48
N VAL A 479 -9.51 11.12 20.59
CA VAL A 479 -9.98 10.58 21.88
C VAL A 479 -11.14 11.42 22.41
N SER A 480 -10.98 12.74 22.44
CA SER A 480 -12.04 13.65 22.86
C SER A 480 -13.25 13.57 21.94
N ALA A 481 -13.04 13.55 20.61
CA ALA A 481 -14.14 13.39 19.65
C ALA A 481 -14.91 12.08 19.82
N LEU A 482 -14.20 10.97 20.07
CA LEU A 482 -14.84 9.68 20.35
C LEU A 482 -15.68 9.77 21.63
N LEU A 483 -15.11 10.25 22.74
CA LEU A 483 -15.83 10.33 24.01
C LEU A 483 -17.04 11.28 23.94
N CYS A 484 -16.90 12.43 23.30
CA CYS A 484 -18.02 13.35 23.05
C CYS A 484 -19.11 12.69 22.22
N SER A 485 -18.76 12.02 21.11
CA SER A 485 -19.72 11.26 20.29
C SER A 485 -20.44 10.20 21.14
N LEU A 486 -19.73 9.43 21.96
CA LEU A 486 -20.35 8.35 22.75
C LEU A 486 -21.28 8.89 23.84
N ILE A 487 -20.91 9.99 24.52
CA ILE A 487 -21.81 10.66 25.48
C ILE A 487 -23.05 11.18 24.77
N ARG A 488 -22.88 11.88 23.64
CA ARG A 488 -23.98 12.46 22.85
C ARG A 488 -24.98 11.43 22.36
N ASN A 489 -24.51 10.22 22.01
CA ASN A 489 -25.34 9.12 21.55
C ASN A 489 -25.86 8.22 22.69
N GLY A 490 -25.55 8.52 23.96
CA GLY A 490 -25.98 7.70 25.09
C GLY A 490 -25.31 6.31 25.16
N GLU A 491 -24.19 6.12 24.48
CA GLU A 491 -23.42 4.86 24.48
C GLU A 491 -22.62 4.68 25.78
N ILE A 492 -22.28 5.80 26.42
CA ILE A 492 -21.69 5.87 27.76
C ILE A 492 -22.31 7.03 28.53
N ASP A 493 -22.46 6.86 29.84
CA ASP A 493 -22.95 7.89 30.78
C ASP A 493 -21.81 8.77 31.31
N GLY A 494 -20.56 8.33 31.13
CA GLY A 494 -19.39 9.13 31.46
C GLY A 494 -18.06 8.50 31.05
N ALA A 495 -16.99 9.28 31.16
CA ALA A 495 -15.63 8.82 30.89
C ALA A 495 -14.71 9.14 32.08
N TRP A 496 -13.96 8.14 32.54
CA TRP A 496 -12.92 8.36 33.56
C TRP A 496 -11.67 8.94 32.91
N VAL A 497 -11.45 10.23 33.17
CA VAL A 497 -10.44 11.07 32.51
C VAL A 497 -9.65 11.88 33.54
N THR A 498 -8.51 12.42 33.13
CA THR A 498 -7.59 13.15 34.01
C THR A 498 -7.20 14.48 33.38
N LYS A 499 -7.11 15.52 34.21
CA LYS A 499 -6.58 16.84 33.85
C LYS A 499 -5.49 17.28 34.81
N SER A 500 -4.54 18.08 34.31
CA SER A 500 -3.59 18.79 35.18
C SER A 500 -4.29 19.99 35.82
N VAL A 501 -4.02 20.23 37.09
CA VAL A 501 -4.51 21.40 37.84
C VAL A 501 -3.33 22.12 38.47
N ILE A 502 -3.45 23.43 38.64
CA ILE A 502 -2.46 24.24 39.34
C ILE A 502 -3.16 24.74 40.60
N LYS A 503 -2.62 24.40 41.77
CA LYS A 503 -3.14 24.78 43.06
C LYS A 503 -2.03 25.41 43.88
N ASP A 504 -2.22 26.65 44.31
CA ASP A 504 -1.23 27.38 45.13
C ASP A 504 0.19 27.38 44.51
N GLY A 505 0.26 27.55 43.18
CA GLY A 505 1.50 27.53 42.42
C GLY A 505 2.12 26.14 42.17
N GLN A 506 1.49 25.07 42.67
CA GLN A 506 1.95 23.69 42.51
C GLN A 506 1.22 22.98 41.37
N LEU A 507 1.96 22.14 40.64
CA LEU A 507 1.42 21.33 39.55
C LEU A 507 0.90 20.00 40.09
N GLU A 508 -0.40 19.77 39.99
CA GLU A 508 -1.10 18.56 40.44
C GLU A 508 -1.95 17.95 39.31
N TYR A 509 -2.59 16.80 39.56
CA TYR A 509 -3.62 16.24 38.69
C TYR A 509 -4.94 16.07 39.44
N LYS A 510 -6.04 16.15 38.68
CA LYS A 510 -7.37 15.73 39.10
C LYS A 510 -7.89 14.68 38.12
N THR A 511 -8.31 13.53 38.65
CA THR A 511 -9.01 12.49 37.89
C THR A 511 -10.47 12.47 38.32
N GLY A 512 -11.35 12.00 37.46
CA GLY A 512 -12.79 11.93 37.73
C GLY A 512 -13.59 11.51 36.51
N ILE A 513 -14.90 11.42 36.68
CA ILE A 513 -15.83 10.98 35.63
C ILE A 513 -16.45 12.21 34.97
N ALA A 514 -16.07 12.47 33.73
CA ALA A 514 -16.67 13.50 32.89
C ALA A 514 -17.98 12.96 32.30
N LYS A 515 -19.08 13.67 32.49
CA LYS A 515 -20.44 13.33 32.04
C LYS A 515 -20.93 14.22 30.90
N THR A 516 -20.20 15.29 30.59
CA THR A 516 -20.56 16.24 29.53
C THR A 516 -19.42 16.42 28.54
N GLU A 517 -19.73 16.84 27.30
CA GLU A 517 -18.70 17.16 26.30
C GLU A 517 -17.72 18.22 26.83
N GLN A 518 -18.21 19.26 27.52
CA GLN A 518 -17.36 20.31 28.07
C GLN A 518 -16.34 19.76 29.09
N GLU A 519 -16.76 18.85 29.98
CA GLU A 519 -15.84 18.23 30.94
C GLU A 519 -14.77 17.35 30.26
N ILE A 520 -15.10 16.72 29.13
CA ILE A 520 -14.14 16.00 28.29
C ILE A 520 -13.13 16.97 27.66
N LEU A 521 -13.60 18.09 27.10
CA LEU A 521 -12.75 19.11 26.49
C LEU A 521 -11.82 19.79 27.50
N ASP A 522 -12.29 19.97 28.73
CA ASP A 522 -11.50 20.53 29.83
C ASP A 522 -10.28 19.67 30.19
N CYS A 523 -10.36 18.36 29.94
CA CYS A 523 -9.27 17.39 30.11
C CYS A 523 -8.30 17.35 28.91
N GLY A 524 -8.56 18.12 27.86
CA GLY A 524 -7.74 18.20 26.65
C GLY A 524 -6.32 18.71 26.91
N THR A 525 -5.35 17.80 26.87
CA THR A 525 -3.90 17.95 26.62
C THR A 525 -3.20 16.62 26.96
N SER A 526 -1.92 16.46 26.63
CA SER A 526 -1.09 15.44 27.28
C SER A 526 -0.64 15.94 28.65
N ILE A 527 -0.48 15.05 29.63
CA ILE A 527 0.09 15.36 30.96
C ILE A 527 1.35 14.52 31.14
N TYR A 528 2.46 15.15 31.54
CA TYR A 528 3.78 14.50 31.59
C TYR A 528 4.37 14.48 32.99
N MET A 529 3.63 13.89 33.93
CA MET A 529 4.07 13.61 35.29
C MET A 529 3.58 12.22 35.75
N TYR A 530 3.96 11.83 36.97
CA TYR A 530 3.54 10.56 37.55
C TYR A 530 2.15 10.71 38.17
N MET A 531 1.22 9.88 37.73
CA MET A 531 -0.19 9.93 38.18
C MET A 531 -0.62 8.50 38.58
N PRO A 532 -0.66 8.16 39.88
CA PRO A 532 -1.09 6.84 40.36
C PRO A 532 -2.62 6.68 40.30
N LEU A 533 -3.20 6.74 39.09
CA LEU A 533 -4.66 6.78 38.85
C LEU A 533 -5.43 5.63 39.49
N LEU A 534 -4.84 4.43 39.59
CA LEU A 534 -5.52 3.27 40.20
C LEU A 534 -5.79 3.43 41.71
N LYS A 535 -5.18 4.41 42.40
CA LYS A 535 -5.55 4.75 43.78
C LYS A 535 -6.98 5.32 43.88
N HIS A 536 -7.52 5.80 42.77
CA HIS A 536 -8.83 6.43 42.66
C HIS A 536 -9.91 5.46 42.15
N ILE A 537 -9.67 4.14 42.22
CA ILE A 537 -10.62 3.12 41.74
C ILE A 537 -12.00 3.23 42.39
N HIS A 538 -12.04 3.68 43.65
CA HIS A 538 -13.28 3.89 44.40
C HIS A 538 -14.22 4.91 43.73
N GLU A 539 -13.71 5.86 42.94
CA GLU A 539 -14.51 6.86 42.23
C GLU A 539 -15.39 6.19 41.15
N ILE A 540 -14.83 5.20 40.45
CA ILE A 540 -15.55 4.49 39.38
C ILE A 540 -16.38 3.32 39.91
N GLU A 541 -16.03 2.75 41.07
CA GLU A 541 -16.86 1.74 41.74
C GLU A 541 -18.21 2.33 42.19
N LYS A 542 -18.18 3.56 42.72
CA LYS A 542 -19.36 4.31 43.17
C LYS A 542 -20.21 4.89 42.04
N PHE A 543 -19.69 4.95 40.82
CA PHE A 543 -20.44 5.49 39.69
C PHE A 543 -21.52 4.52 39.25
N ASP A 544 -22.74 5.03 39.12
CA ASP A 544 -23.86 4.27 38.57
C ASP A 544 -24.07 4.72 37.12
N GLY A 545 -23.67 3.85 36.18
CA GLY A 545 -23.66 4.14 34.75
C GLY A 545 -22.60 3.36 33.97
N ASN A 546 -22.79 3.33 32.66
CA ASN A 546 -21.86 2.79 31.68
C ASN A 546 -20.75 3.81 31.43
N MET A 547 -19.50 3.36 31.36
CA MET A 547 -18.38 4.28 31.21
C MET A 547 -17.28 3.82 30.26
N ALA A 548 -16.60 4.81 29.70
CA ALA A 548 -15.29 4.62 29.11
C ALA A 548 -14.18 4.95 30.13
N VAL A 549 -13.01 4.32 30.00
CA VAL A 549 -11.83 4.65 30.82
C VAL A 549 -10.65 5.00 29.92
N VAL A 550 -9.87 6.01 30.29
CA VAL A 550 -8.67 6.44 29.53
C VAL A 550 -7.43 6.26 30.40
N LEU A 551 -6.55 5.32 30.05
CA LEU A 551 -5.38 4.97 30.86
C LEU A 551 -4.09 4.85 30.02
N LEU A 552 -2.94 4.81 30.68
CA LEU A 552 -1.66 4.43 30.08
C LEU A 552 -1.47 2.90 30.09
N PRO A 553 -0.52 2.32 29.31
CA PRO A 553 -0.41 0.87 29.14
C PRO A 553 -0.24 0.09 30.45
N CYS A 554 0.63 0.55 31.35
CA CYS A 554 0.81 -0.11 32.65
C CYS A 554 -0.39 0.03 33.58
N GLN A 555 -1.10 1.16 33.53
CA GLN A 555 -2.32 1.38 34.30
C GLN A 555 -3.44 0.48 33.76
N MET A 556 -3.56 0.33 32.44
CA MET A 556 -4.54 -0.55 31.80
C MET A 556 -4.34 -2.01 32.19
N ARG A 557 -3.08 -2.49 32.24
CA ARG A 557 -2.79 -3.85 32.73
C ARG A 557 -3.22 -4.05 34.19
N GLY A 558 -2.88 -3.10 35.05
CA GLY A 558 -3.31 -3.14 36.46
C GLY A 558 -4.83 -3.08 36.59
N PHE A 559 -5.47 -2.26 35.77
CA PHE A 559 -6.92 -2.10 35.72
C PHE A 559 -7.64 -3.38 35.29
N ASN A 560 -7.17 -4.05 34.24
CA ASN A 560 -7.75 -5.32 33.82
C ASN A 560 -7.63 -6.40 34.92
N LYS A 561 -6.54 -6.40 35.69
CA LYS A 561 -6.42 -7.28 36.87
C LYS A 561 -7.43 -6.98 37.97
N ILE A 562 -7.84 -5.72 38.12
CA ILE A 562 -8.95 -5.36 39.01
C ILE A 562 -10.27 -5.87 38.42
N LEU A 563 -10.52 -5.68 37.13
CA LEU A 563 -11.75 -6.13 36.45
C LEU A 563 -11.91 -7.66 36.45
N GLU A 564 -10.81 -8.42 36.40
CA GLU A 564 -10.84 -9.89 36.53
C GLU A 564 -11.50 -10.35 37.84
N ASN A 565 -11.36 -9.56 38.91
CA ASN A 565 -11.88 -9.89 40.24
C ASN A 565 -13.11 -9.05 40.66
N ASN A 566 -13.58 -8.13 39.81
CA ASN A 566 -14.71 -7.25 40.10
C ASN A 566 -15.70 -7.26 38.92
N SER A 567 -16.64 -8.21 38.96
CA SER A 567 -17.64 -8.43 37.89
C SER A 567 -18.60 -7.25 37.72
N GLU A 568 -18.97 -6.58 38.80
CA GLU A 568 -19.83 -5.41 38.76
C GLU A 568 -19.14 -4.23 38.07
N LEU A 569 -17.90 -3.92 38.44
CA LEU A 569 -17.12 -2.89 37.76
C LEU A 569 -16.89 -3.24 36.28
N LYS A 570 -16.64 -4.53 35.97
CA LYS A 570 -16.48 -5.01 34.59
C LYS A 570 -17.72 -4.78 33.73
N LYS A 571 -18.94 -4.91 34.28
CA LYS A 571 -20.18 -4.63 33.54
C LYS A 571 -20.33 -3.15 33.18
N LYS A 572 -19.89 -2.25 34.07
CA LYS A 572 -19.95 -0.79 33.92
C LYS A 572 -18.97 -0.27 32.86
N VAL A 573 -17.78 -0.85 32.76
CA VAL A 573 -16.76 -0.41 31.79
C VAL A 573 -17.09 -0.96 30.39
N LYS A 574 -17.61 -0.11 29.52
CA LYS A 574 -17.95 -0.46 28.12
C LYS A 574 -16.77 -0.32 27.16
N LEU A 575 -15.86 0.61 27.44
CA LEU A 575 -14.77 0.91 26.52
C LEU A 575 -13.47 1.24 27.28
N ARG A 576 -12.40 0.51 26.98
CA ARG A 576 -11.06 0.73 27.52
C ARG A 576 -10.17 1.40 26.48
N ILE A 577 -9.89 2.68 26.68
CA ILE A 577 -9.02 3.47 25.82
C ILE A 577 -7.63 3.55 26.44
N CYS A 578 -6.60 3.21 25.67
CA CYS A 578 -5.21 3.41 26.07
C CYS A 578 -4.53 4.53 25.27
N LEU A 579 -3.68 5.32 25.92
CA LEU A 579 -2.79 6.27 25.25
C LEU A 579 -1.40 5.66 25.06
N PHE A 580 -0.76 5.92 23.91
CA PHE A 580 0.61 5.49 23.66
C PHE A 580 1.56 6.12 24.68
N CYS A 581 2.47 5.33 25.25
CA CYS A 581 3.32 5.79 26.34
C CYS A 581 4.79 5.40 26.16
N SER A 582 5.64 6.42 26.01
CA SER A 582 7.10 6.26 25.96
C SER A 582 7.78 6.34 27.33
N GLY A 583 7.03 6.63 28.40
CA GLY A 583 7.53 6.70 29.77
C GLY A 583 6.83 7.77 30.62
N SER A 584 6.53 7.44 31.87
CA SER A 584 6.08 8.35 32.91
C SER A 584 7.29 8.92 33.67
N HIS A 585 7.20 10.19 34.04
CA HIS A 585 8.28 10.97 34.62
C HIS A 585 7.80 11.64 35.91
N ASN A 586 8.70 11.99 36.81
CA ASN A 586 8.40 12.91 37.91
C ASN A 586 8.08 14.31 37.35
N GLU A 587 7.24 15.07 38.07
CA GLU A 587 6.80 16.44 37.76
C GLU A 587 7.96 17.41 37.50
N ASN A 588 9.15 17.17 38.05
CA ASN A 588 10.37 17.93 37.76
C ASN A 588 10.79 17.88 36.28
N ALA A 589 10.35 16.89 35.51
CA ALA A 589 10.49 16.89 34.04
C ALA A 589 9.77 18.08 33.38
N THR A 590 8.81 18.68 34.08
CA THR A 590 8.07 19.88 33.72
C THR A 590 8.63 21.09 34.45
N LEU A 591 8.74 21.02 35.78
CA LEU A 591 9.06 22.17 36.64
C LEU A 591 10.46 22.73 36.37
N LEU A 592 11.47 21.87 36.21
CA LEU A 592 12.84 22.33 35.95
C LEU A 592 12.97 23.09 34.62
N PRO A 593 12.44 22.59 33.48
CA PRO A 593 12.45 23.38 32.25
C PRO A 593 11.65 24.69 32.33
N LEU A 594 10.61 24.79 33.18
CA LEU A 594 9.90 26.06 33.42
C LEU A 594 10.77 27.04 34.22
N LYS A 595 11.39 26.56 35.30
CA LYS A 595 12.35 27.32 36.12
C LYS A 595 13.49 27.87 35.28
N ASN A 596 14.10 27.04 34.43
CA ASN A 596 15.19 27.45 33.52
C ASN A 596 14.73 28.44 32.43
N ALA A 597 13.43 28.55 32.19
CA ALA A 597 12.86 29.55 31.28
C ALA A 597 12.37 30.81 32.02
N GLY A 598 12.56 30.90 33.34
CA GLY A 598 12.08 32.03 34.16
C GLY A 598 10.55 32.07 34.29
N ILE A 599 9.87 30.93 34.22
CA ILE A 599 8.40 30.85 34.29
C ILE A 599 7.96 30.25 35.62
N SER A 600 7.26 31.04 36.41
CA SER A 600 6.58 30.61 37.64
C SER A 600 5.17 30.09 37.34
N LEU A 601 4.69 29.12 38.13
CA LEU A 601 3.31 28.66 38.12
C LEU A 601 2.43 29.38 39.15
N GLU A 602 2.98 30.33 39.92
CA GLU A 602 2.19 31.20 40.78
C GLU A 602 1.13 31.94 39.97
N ASN A 603 -0.11 31.96 40.47
CA ASN A 603 -1.28 32.55 39.81
C ASN A 603 -1.60 31.98 38.41
N ALA A 604 -1.00 30.85 38.02
CA ALA A 604 -1.28 30.19 36.75
C ALA A 604 -2.63 29.47 36.83
N LYS A 605 -3.48 29.71 35.84
CA LYS A 605 -4.81 29.11 35.67
C LYS A 605 -4.74 27.74 35.01
N LYS A 606 -3.95 27.60 33.93
CA LYS A 606 -3.91 26.37 33.13
C LYS A 606 -2.59 26.21 32.39
N LEU A 607 -2.06 24.98 32.44
CA LEU A 607 -0.89 24.54 31.68
C LEU A 607 -1.33 23.64 30.52
N TYR A 608 -1.01 24.04 29.29
CA TYR A 608 -1.08 23.17 28.13
C TYR A 608 0.33 22.73 27.75
N TYR A 609 0.59 21.44 27.84
CA TYR A 609 1.90 20.89 27.48
C TYR A 609 2.22 21.03 26.00
N ARG A 610 1.21 20.86 25.14
CA ARG A 610 1.35 20.87 23.69
C ARG A 610 0.08 21.43 23.04
N LYS A 611 0.15 22.65 22.51
CA LYS A 611 -0.86 23.23 21.61
C LYS A 611 -0.26 23.57 20.24
N GLY A 612 -1.09 23.53 19.20
CA GLY A 612 -0.73 23.86 17.83
C GLY A 612 -0.08 22.74 17.04
N HIS A 613 0.31 23.07 15.80
CA HIS A 613 0.85 22.08 14.88
C HIS A 613 2.20 21.54 15.31
N TRP A 614 2.45 20.29 14.93
CA TRP A 614 3.69 19.51 15.09
C TRP A 614 4.97 20.29 15.50
N ARG A 615 5.59 20.11 16.68
CA ARG A 615 5.28 19.27 17.86
C ARG A 615 4.47 20.02 18.93
N GLY A 616 4.02 21.22 18.62
CA GLY A 616 3.32 22.14 19.51
C GLY A 616 4.25 22.97 20.39
N ILE A 617 3.65 23.96 21.05
CA ILE A 617 4.24 24.83 22.07
C ILE A 617 3.60 24.56 23.42
N THR A 618 4.36 24.75 24.49
CA THR A 618 3.82 24.76 25.86
C THR A 618 3.25 26.16 26.11
N ARG A 619 2.00 26.25 26.60
CA ARG A 619 1.32 27.52 26.92
C ARG A 619 0.86 27.49 28.37
N ILE A 620 1.13 28.56 29.12
CA ILE A 620 0.68 28.77 30.49
C ILE A 620 -0.20 30.01 30.48
N PHE A 621 -1.45 29.85 30.91
CA PHE A 621 -2.41 30.94 31.07
C PHE A 621 -2.52 31.31 32.53
N TYR A 622 -2.57 32.61 32.83
CA TYR A 622 -2.63 33.15 34.19
C TYR A 622 -4.02 33.74 34.47
N ASN A 623 -4.33 33.93 35.76
CA ASN A 623 -5.61 34.48 36.20
C ASN A 623 -5.82 35.94 35.77
N ASP A 624 -4.74 36.69 35.56
CA ASP A 624 -4.75 38.06 35.05
C ASP A 624 -4.97 38.14 33.52
N GLY A 625 -5.20 37.01 32.85
CA GLY A 625 -5.39 36.91 31.41
C GLY A 625 -4.09 36.85 30.60
N THR A 626 -2.91 36.95 31.23
CA THR A 626 -1.64 36.87 30.53
C THR A 626 -1.27 35.45 30.13
N GLU A 627 -0.34 35.33 29.18
CA GLU A 627 0.13 34.04 28.66
C GLU A 627 1.65 33.99 28.55
N LYS A 628 2.25 32.87 29.00
CA LYS A 628 3.66 32.55 28.75
C LYS A 628 3.78 31.34 27.81
N ARG A 629 4.74 31.41 26.88
CA ARG A 629 4.98 30.40 25.83
C ARG A 629 6.41 29.91 25.85
N ILE A 630 6.61 28.60 25.79
CA ILE A 630 7.94 28.01 25.58
C ILE A 630 7.91 26.88 24.55
N SER A 631 9.06 26.64 23.93
CA SER A 631 9.23 25.54 23.00
C SER A 631 9.20 24.20 23.71
N TYR A 632 8.09 23.45 23.60
CA TYR A 632 7.99 22.09 24.13
C TYR A 632 9.18 21.21 23.69
N THR A 633 9.59 21.34 22.43
CA THR A 633 10.67 20.52 21.84
C THR A 633 12.03 20.80 22.47
N LYS A 634 12.35 22.08 22.75
CA LYS A 634 13.64 22.49 23.31
C LYS A 634 13.68 22.42 24.84
N THR A 635 12.53 22.38 25.51
CA THR A 635 12.43 22.34 26.98
C THR A 635 11.97 20.95 27.47
N ILE A 636 10.70 20.77 27.83
CA ILE A 636 10.14 19.55 28.46
C ILE A 636 10.48 18.29 27.65
N CYS A 637 10.36 18.33 26.33
CA CYS A 637 10.66 17.20 25.46
C CYS A 637 12.14 16.80 25.47
N ALA A 638 13.05 17.76 25.72
CA ALA A 638 14.48 17.51 25.79
C ALA A 638 14.82 16.67 27.03
N TYR A 639 14.34 17.07 28.21
CA TYR A 639 14.54 16.31 29.44
C TYR A 639 13.96 14.91 29.35
N LYS A 640 12.70 14.79 28.91
CA LYS A 640 12.01 13.49 28.78
C LYS A 640 12.71 12.53 27.80
N ASN A 641 13.09 13.01 26.61
CA ASN A 641 13.73 12.15 25.62
C ASN A 641 15.22 11.89 25.89
N ALA A 642 15.83 12.62 26.83
CA ALA A 642 17.12 12.27 27.44
C ALA A 642 16.96 11.35 28.67
N TYR A 643 15.72 10.95 29.02
CA TYR A 643 15.41 10.05 30.13
C TYR A 643 15.78 10.60 31.52
N PHE A 644 15.87 11.93 31.67
CA PHE A 644 15.88 12.55 33.00
C PHE A 644 14.49 12.44 33.63
N PHE A 645 14.43 12.25 34.94
CA PHE A 645 13.21 12.13 35.75
C PHE A 645 12.29 10.95 35.41
N VAL A 646 12.73 10.01 34.57
CA VAL A 646 11.92 8.86 34.16
C VAL A 646 11.77 7.85 35.30
N ASN A 647 10.59 7.27 35.44
CA ASN A 647 10.36 6.20 36.41
C ASN A 647 11.15 4.92 36.07
N GLU A 648 11.65 4.20 37.09
CA GLU A 648 12.46 2.99 36.88
C GLU A 648 11.71 1.93 36.08
N SER A 649 10.44 1.69 36.41
CA SER A 649 9.56 0.75 35.69
C SER A 649 9.42 1.08 34.20
N CYS A 650 9.49 2.37 33.82
CA CYS A 650 9.43 2.80 32.43
C CYS A 650 10.71 2.45 31.65
N MET A 651 11.84 2.27 32.34
CA MET A 651 13.07 1.78 31.72
C MET A 651 12.94 0.32 31.26
N LEU A 652 12.05 -0.46 31.89
CA LEU A 652 11.87 -1.90 31.65
C LEU A 652 10.64 -2.24 30.79
N CYS A 653 9.65 -1.36 30.73
CA CYS A 653 8.38 -1.60 30.04
C CYS A 653 8.52 -1.81 28.51
N GLN A 654 8.07 -2.96 27.99
CA GLN A 654 8.04 -3.29 26.55
C GLN A 654 6.70 -3.02 25.86
N ASP A 655 5.75 -2.40 26.57
CA ASP A 655 4.45 -2.03 26.03
C ASP A 655 4.44 -0.53 25.69
N GLN A 656 4.33 -0.21 24.40
CA GLN A 656 4.21 1.15 23.88
C GLN A 656 2.75 1.53 23.62
N TYR A 657 1.93 0.56 23.25
CA TYR A 657 0.66 0.76 22.57
C TYR A 657 -0.55 0.29 23.38
N GLY A 658 -0.38 -0.22 24.60
CA GLY A 658 -1.50 -0.64 25.45
C GLY A 658 -2.16 -1.91 24.95
N TYR A 659 -1.45 -3.04 24.99
CA TYR A 659 -1.91 -4.29 24.38
C TYR A 659 -3.25 -4.81 24.92
N GLU A 660 -3.61 -4.45 26.15
CA GLU A 660 -4.83 -4.93 26.81
C GLU A 660 -5.98 -3.91 26.82
N SER A 661 -6.03 -3.03 25.83
CA SER A 661 -7.13 -2.07 25.64
C SER A 661 -8.06 -2.49 24.51
N ASP A 662 -9.22 -1.85 24.39
CA ASP A 662 -10.12 -2.00 23.24
C ASP A 662 -9.67 -1.12 22.08
N LEU A 663 -9.25 0.11 22.40
CA LEU A 663 -8.70 1.09 21.46
C LEU A 663 -7.43 1.72 22.03
N SER A 664 -6.46 2.00 21.16
CA SER A 664 -5.23 2.68 21.56
C SER A 664 -4.89 3.87 20.67
N PHE A 665 -4.57 5.03 21.26
CA PHE A 665 -4.33 6.28 20.52
C PHE A 665 -2.97 6.91 20.80
N GLY A 666 -2.42 7.62 19.81
CA GLY A 666 -1.22 8.43 20.02
C GLY A 666 -0.83 9.32 18.84
N ASP A 667 0.24 10.10 18.99
CA ASP A 667 0.79 10.93 17.91
C ASP A 667 1.46 10.09 16.81
N ILE A 668 1.42 10.55 15.56
CA ILE A 668 2.08 9.89 14.42
C ILE A 668 3.42 10.56 14.10
N TRP A 669 4.56 9.95 14.46
CA TRP A 669 5.89 10.51 14.18
C TRP A 669 6.56 10.14 12.86
N LEU A 670 5.80 10.32 11.77
CA LEU A 670 6.28 10.19 10.39
C LEU A 670 6.67 11.55 9.79
N LYS A 671 7.60 11.55 8.82
CA LYS A 671 8.13 12.79 8.22
C LYS A 671 7.05 13.49 7.40
N GLU A 672 6.28 12.73 6.63
CA GLU A 672 5.18 13.19 5.80
C GLU A 672 4.06 13.90 6.61
N MET A 673 3.95 13.62 7.91
CA MET A 673 2.93 14.26 8.75
C MET A 673 3.29 15.68 9.17
N LYS A 674 4.54 16.12 8.97
CA LYS A 674 4.97 17.49 9.30
C LYS A 674 4.33 18.54 8.40
N GLU A 675 4.15 18.19 7.13
CA GLU A 675 3.66 19.09 6.08
C GLU A 675 2.13 19.03 5.96
N ASN A 676 1.49 18.10 6.65
CA ASN A 676 0.03 17.99 6.66
C ASN A 676 -0.56 19.20 7.41
N PRO A 677 -1.55 19.93 6.87
CA PRO A 677 -2.12 21.09 7.54
C PRO A 677 -2.82 20.72 8.86
N ILE A 678 -3.37 19.51 8.95
CA ILE A 678 -4.06 19.02 10.13
C ILE A 678 -3.20 17.95 10.81
N LYS A 679 -2.99 18.13 12.11
CA LYS A 679 -2.30 17.12 12.92
C LYS A 679 -3.20 15.91 13.12
N HIS A 680 -2.70 14.72 12.80
CA HIS A 680 -3.46 13.48 12.98
C HIS A 680 -3.03 12.72 14.23
N THR A 681 -3.96 11.95 14.77
CA THR A 681 -3.78 10.91 15.78
C THR A 681 -3.82 9.53 15.10
N SER A 682 -2.96 8.61 15.53
CA SER A 682 -3.08 7.19 15.20
C SER A 682 -4.03 6.49 16.16
N CYS A 683 -4.79 5.53 15.65
CA CYS A 683 -5.64 4.61 16.40
C CYS A 683 -5.24 3.16 16.07
N ILE A 684 -5.19 2.30 17.08
CA ILE A 684 -5.10 0.84 16.94
C ILE A 684 -6.39 0.27 17.50
N VAL A 685 -7.17 -0.41 16.67
CA VAL A 685 -8.41 -1.08 17.04
C VAL A 685 -8.08 -2.52 17.42
N ARG A 686 -8.43 -2.95 18.63
CA ARG A 686 -8.01 -4.25 19.18
C ARG A 686 -9.13 -5.25 19.37
N THR A 687 -10.32 -4.78 19.72
CA THR A 687 -11.49 -5.61 20.00
C THR A 687 -12.66 -5.20 19.11
N GLU A 688 -13.57 -6.13 18.86
CA GLU A 688 -14.80 -5.86 18.09
C GLU A 688 -15.68 -4.82 18.78
N ASP A 689 -15.75 -4.85 20.12
CA ASP A 689 -16.43 -3.81 20.90
C ASP A 689 -15.78 -2.44 20.69
N GLY A 690 -14.45 -2.36 20.76
CA GLY A 690 -13.70 -1.14 20.45
C GLY A 690 -13.99 -0.66 19.02
N LYS A 691 -14.03 -1.57 18.05
CA LYS A 691 -14.36 -1.26 16.66
C LYS A 691 -15.77 -0.69 16.54
N ARG A 692 -16.76 -1.31 17.18
CA ARG A 692 -18.16 -0.84 17.17
C ARG A 692 -18.26 0.60 17.66
N PHE A 693 -17.66 0.92 18.80
CA PHE A 693 -17.67 2.28 19.34
C PHE A 693 -16.91 3.28 18.46
N TYR A 694 -15.78 2.87 17.90
CA TYR A 694 -15.01 3.70 16.98
C TYR A 694 -15.80 4.01 15.70
N ASP A 695 -16.46 3.00 15.12
CA ASP A 695 -17.26 3.12 13.90
C ASP A 695 -18.46 4.07 14.08
N ILE A 696 -19.05 4.17 15.29
CA ILE A 696 -20.13 5.14 15.59
C ILE A 696 -19.63 6.57 15.34
N ALA A 697 -18.49 6.95 15.94
CA ALA A 697 -17.94 8.30 15.80
C ALA A 697 -17.49 8.60 14.36
N VAL A 698 -17.05 7.59 13.60
CA VAL A 698 -16.72 7.75 12.17
C VAL A 698 -17.98 7.92 11.33
N LYS A 699 -19.01 7.10 11.54
CA LYS A 699 -20.30 7.18 10.81
C LYS A 699 -21.03 8.50 11.05
N ASN A 700 -20.95 9.02 12.27
CA ASN A 700 -21.51 10.33 12.61
C ASN A 700 -20.71 11.51 12.06
N GLY A 701 -19.54 11.26 11.47
CA GLY A 701 -18.66 12.30 10.94
C GLY A 701 -17.87 13.06 11.99
N ASP A 702 -17.91 12.67 13.27
CA ASP A 702 -17.14 13.29 14.35
C ASP A 702 -15.63 13.03 14.22
N ILE A 703 -15.25 11.91 13.58
CA ILE A 703 -13.88 11.53 13.29
C ILE A 703 -13.68 11.35 11.78
N GLN A 704 -12.74 12.12 11.22
CA GLN A 704 -12.24 11.92 9.86
C GLN A 704 -11.05 10.96 9.92
N GLU A 705 -11.14 9.81 9.25
CA GLU A 705 -10.12 8.76 9.31
C GLU A 705 -9.68 8.24 7.94
N THR A 706 -8.48 7.69 7.92
CA THR A 706 -7.91 6.93 6.81
C THR A 706 -7.06 5.79 7.35
N TYR A 707 -6.86 4.77 6.52
CA TYR A 707 -5.99 3.65 6.86
C TYR A 707 -4.53 4.06 7.11
N ILE A 708 -3.85 3.37 8.05
CA ILE A 708 -2.40 3.40 8.20
C ILE A 708 -1.87 1.98 8.40
N SER A 709 -0.89 1.58 7.59
CA SER A 709 -0.32 0.23 7.67
C SER A 709 0.43 -0.03 8.98
N HIS A 710 0.51 -1.29 9.42
CA HIS A 710 1.26 -1.68 10.63
C HIS A 710 2.72 -1.24 10.55
N ARG A 711 3.35 -1.33 9.38
CA ARG A 711 4.71 -0.82 9.15
C ARG A 711 4.80 0.67 9.45
N LYS A 712 3.89 1.49 8.91
CA LYS A 712 3.87 2.93 9.17
C LYS A 712 3.58 3.23 10.64
N MET A 713 2.70 2.48 11.28
CA MET A 713 2.42 2.59 12.72
C MET A 713 3.69 2.37 13.56
N ILE A 714 4.42 1.27 13.31
CA ILE A 714 5.69 0.94 13.97
C ILE A 714 6.75 2.02 13.74
N VAL A 715 6.93 2.44 12.47
CA VAL A 715 7.90 3.48 12.13
C VAL A 715 7.55 4.82 12.79
N SER A 716 6.26 5.12 12.95
CA SER A 716 5.81 6.34 13.65
C SER A 716 6.31 6.40 15.09
N GLN A 717 6.49 5.26 15.78
CA GLN A 717 7.01 5.19 17.15
C GLN A 717 8.47 4.69 17.22
N LYS A 718 9.22 4.75 16.12
CA LYS A 718 10.54 4.13 15.95
C LYS A 718 11.44 4.23 17.20
N ARG A 719 11.74 5.43 17.70
CA ARG A 719 12.71 5.58 18.80
C ARG A 719 12.22 4.98 20.13
N ALA A 720 10.94 5.10 20.42
CA ALA A 720 10.36 4.51 21.62
C ALA A 720 10.44 2.98 21.54
N LEU A 721 10.10 2.40 20.39
CA LEU A 721 10.21 0.96 20.18
C LEU A 721 11.66 0.46 20.19
N VAL A 722 12.63 1.18 19.61
CA VAL A 722 14.05 0.81 19.71
C VAL A 722 14.49 0.78 21.18
N PHE A 723 14.12 1.79 21.95
CA PHE A 723 14.45 1.81 23.38
C PHE A 723 13.76 0.69 24.15
N LYS A 724 12.52 0.32 23.82
CA LYS A 724 11.78 -0.75 24.50
C LYS A 724 12.28 -2.15 24.13
N TRP A 725 12.55 -2.39 22.85
CA TRP A 725 12.82 -3.72 22.30
C TRP A 725 14.30 -3.96 21.98
N ASN A 726 14.96 -3.10 21.21
CA ASN A 726 16.36 -3.32 20.82
C ASN A 726 17.32 -3.09 22.01
N CYS A 727 17.00 -2.21 22.95
CA CYS A 727 17.77 -2.07 24.18
C CYS A 727 17.43 -3.13 25.24
N ALA A 728 16.49 -4.06 24.99
CA ALA A 728 16.03 -5.04 25.98
C ALA A 728 17.18 -5.88 26.56
N LYS A 729 18.10 -6.35 25.70
CA LYS A 729 19.26 -7.11 26.17
C LYS A 729 20.19 -6.28 27.06
N ALA A 730 20.43 -5.03 26.70
CA ALA A 730 21.24 -4.11 27.51
C ALA A 730 20.63 -3.83 28.89
N LYS A 731 19.29 -3.75 28.94
CA LYS A 731 18.53 -3.59 30.20
C LYS A 731 18.70 -4.81 31.09
N GLU A 732 18.46 -6.00 30.55
CA GLU A 732 18.61 -7.27 31.26
C GLU A 732 20.01 -7.43 31.84
N ASP A 733 21.04 -7.25 31.00
CA ASP A 733 22.44 -7.39 31.40
C ASP A 733 22.82 -6.42 32.54
N LEU A 734 22.35 -5.17 32.50
CA LEU A 734 22.65 -4.16 33.54
C LEU A 734 21.92 -4.46 34.86
N TYR A 735 20.64 -4.84 34.80
CA TYR A 735 19.85 -5.10 36.01
C TYR A 735 20.30 -6.39 36.70
N HIS A 736 20.71 -7.41 35.95
CA HIS A 736 21.31 -8.62 36.53
C HIS A 736 22.63 -8.31 37.26
N LYS A 737 23.46 -7.39 36.74
CA LYS A 737 24.70 -6.95 37.41
C LYS A 737 24.47 -6.25 38.75
N ILE A 738 23.27 -5.70 38.98
CA ILE A 738 22.87 -5.09 40.27
C ILE A 738 21.92 -6.01 41.05
N ASN A 739 22.00 -7.32 40.82
CA ASN A 739 21.24 -8.38 41.51
C ASN A 739 19.70 -8.27 41.39
N LYS A 740 19.18 -7.54 40.39
CA LYS A 740 17.75 -7.52 40.06
C LYS A 740 17.46 -8.51 38.94
N LYS A 741 16.93 -9.70 39.29
CA LYS A 741 16.50 -10.71 38.30
C LYS A 741 15.27 -10.23 37.54
N ILE A 742 15.48 -9.77 36.31
CA ILE A 742 14.40 -9.36 35.38
C ILE A 742 14.38 -10.29 34.17
N LYS A 743 13.20 -10.48 33.57
CA LYS A 743 13.03 -11.22 32.32
C LYS A 743 12.36 -10.30 31.30
N LEU A 744 13.06 -10.00 30.22
CA LEU A 744 12.56 -9.21 29.09
C LEU A 744 12.57 -10.07 27.82
N ASN A 745 11.74 -9.75 26.83
CA ASN A 745 11.90 -10.30 25.49
C ASN A 745 13.11 -9.64 24.82
N THR A 746 14.16 -10.41 24.56
CA THR A 746 15.46 -9.96 24.03
C THR A 746 15.74 -10.43 22.60
N GLU A 747 14.73 -10.93 21.90
CA GLU A 747 14.86 -11.40 20.50
C GLU A 747 15.30 -10.29 19.53
N SER A 748 14.98 -9.03 19.84
CA SER A 748 15.38 -7.90 19.00
C SER A 748 16.88 -7.65 19.12
N ARG A 749 17.56 -7.52 17.98
CA ARG A 749 19.02 -7.34 17.94
C ARG A 749 19.45 -6.05 18.66
N CYS A 750 20.25 -6.21 19.71
CA CYS A 750 20.89 -5.13 20.46
C CYS A 750 22.30 -4.85 19.91
N LYS A 751 22.52 -3.65 19.38
CA LYS A 751 23.82 -3.18 18.87
C LYS A 751 24.57 -2.34 19.92
N TRP A 752 25.83 -1.99 19.64
CA TRP A 752 26.66 -1.17 20.53
C TRP A 752 25.99 0.18 20.86
N ASN A 753 25.40 0.85 19.87
CA ASN A 753 24.73 2.13 20.04
C ASN A 753 23.47 2.01 20.90
N HIS A 754 22.76 0.88 20.86
CA HIS A 754 21.62 0.61 21.75
C HIS A 754 22.07 0.42 23.20
N ARG A 755 23.18 -0.28 23.41
CA ARG A 755 23.79 -0.45 24.75
C ARG A 755 24.21 0.91 25.31
N PHE A 756 24.87 1.72 24.50
CA PHE A 756 25.32 3.04 24.92
C PHE A 756 24.16 4.01 25.20
N ALA A 757 23.14 4.05 24.33
CA ALA A 757 21.94 4.85 24.55
C ALA A 757 21.23 4.48 25.87
N PHE A 758 21.11 3.19 26.16
CA PHE A 758 20.50 2.73 27.42
C PHE A 758 21.36 3.07 28.64
N TRP A 759 22.69 2.91 28.56
CA TRP A 759 23.60 3.30 29.63
C TRP A 759 23.48 4.79 29.96
N LEU A 760 23.46 5.67 28.95
CA LEU A 760 23.22 7.10 29.12
C LEU A 760 21.88 7.35 29.80
N ALA A 761 20.80 6.74 29.30
CA ALA A 761 19.46 6.88 29.89
C ALA A 761 19.43 6.47 31.38
N TYR A 762 20.09 5.36 31.74
CA TYR A 762 20.18 4.89 33.12
C TYR A 762 20.94 5.88 34.02
N LYS A 763 22.06 6.43 33.53
CA LYS A 763 22.84 7.46 34.23
C LYS A 763 22.05 8.76 34.40
N ASN A 764 21.33 9.19 33.36
CA ASN A 764 20.51 10.40 33.38
C ASN A 764 19.39 10.28 34.41
N ARG A 765 18.69 9.14 34.43
CA ARG A 765 17.70 8.85 35.46
C ARG A 765 18.31 8.99 36.86
N LYS A 766 19.42 8.28 37.13
CA LYS A 766 20.09 8.30 38.44
C LYS A 766 20.48 9.73 38.84
N LEU A 767 21.09 10.47 37.91
CA LEU A 767 21.50 11.85 38.12
C LEU A 767 20.32 12.75 38.49
N SER A 768 19.21 12.68 37.73
CA SER A 768 18.04 13.52 37.98
C SER A 768 17.31 13.21 39.29
N MET A 769 17.50 12.02 39.87
CA MET A 769 16.89 11.64 41.15
C MET A 769 17.79 11.93 42.35
N GLU A 770 19.12 11.88 42.17
CA GLU A 770 20.09 11.99 43.28
C GLU A 770 20.78 13.36 43.34
N LYS A 771 20.88 14.08 42.21
CA LYS A 771 21.68 15.31 42.07
C LYS A 771 20.92 16.37 41.28
N LEU A 772 19.72 16.73 41.75
CA LEU A 772 18.88 17.73 41.08
C LEU A 772 19.62 19.07 40.90
N ASP A 773 20.26 19.59 41.96
CA ASP A 773 20.99 20.87 41.93
C ASP A 773 22.06 20.94 40.84
N MET A 774 22.71 19.82 40.57
CA MET A 774 23.72 19.74 39.51
C MET A 774 23.08 19.84 38.13
N LEU A 775 21.92 19.23 37.93
CA LEU A 775 21.15 19.29 36.70
C LEU A 775 20.51 20.67 36.49
N GLU A 776 20.15 21.38 37.56
CA GLU A 776 19.61 22.74 37.47
C GLU A 776 20.62 23.73 36.87
N ARG A 777 21.91 23.55 37.17
CA ARG A 777 23.00 24.38 36.64
C ARG A 777 23.30 24.12 35.16
N VAL A 778 22.73 23.07 34.55
CA VAL A 778 22.98 22.73 33.15
C VAL A 778 22.08 23.56 32.23
N PRO A 779 22.65 24.36 31.31
CA PRO A 779 21.85 25.15 30.38
C PRO A 779 20.92 24.28 29.51
N GLY A 780 19.68 24.72 29.31
CA GLY A 780 18.68 23.94 28.57
C GLY A 780 19.07 23.58 27.13
N PHE A 781 19.85 24.41 26.45
CA PHE A 781 20.33 24.10 25.10
C PHE A 781 21.32 22.91 25.10
N VAL A 782 22.11 22.73 26.16
CA VAL A 782 22.99 21.56 26.33
C VAL A 782 22.16 20.30 26.47
N ILE A 783 21.10 20.34 27.29
CA ILE A 783 20.14 19.23 27.42
C ILE A 783 19.49 18.89 26.07
N TYR A 784 19.16 19.89 25.25
CA TYR A 784 18.61 19.69 23.91
C TYR A 784 19.57 18.96 22.97
N PHE A 785 20.83 19.41 22.87
CA PHE A 785 21.81 18.74 22.01
C PHE A 785 22.16 17.34 22.51
N TYR A 786 22.25 17.16 23.83
CA TYR A 786 22.48 15.87 24.46
C TYR A 786 21.32 14.89 24.19
N MET A 787 20.08 15.35 24.29
CA MET A 787 18.90 14.58 23.89
C MET A 787 18.92 14.23 22.39
N ALA A 788 19.34 15.15 21.52
CA ALA A 788 19.47 14.90 20.09
C ALA A 788 20.49 13.78 19.83
N PHE A 789 21.62 13.77 20.53
CA PHE A 789 22.63 12.71 20.46
C PHE A 789 22.05 11.34 20.85
N ILE A 790 21.33 11.24 21.97
CA ILE A 790 20.66 9.98 22.38
C ILE A 790 19.67 9.52 21.30
N ARG A 791 18.91 10.46 20.70
CA ARG A 791 17.98 10.13 19.61
C ARG A 791 18.68 9.65 18.34
N VAL A 792 19.89 10.13 18.04
CA VAL A 792 20.73 9.63 16.95
C VAL A 792 21.13 8.19 17.23
N LEU A 793 21.59 7.87 18.45
CA LEU A 793 21.91 6.50 18.84
C LEU A 793 20.71 5.55 18.69
N LEU A 794 19.50 6.00 19.03
CA LEU A 794 18.27 5.21 18.89
C LEU A 794 17.71 5.15 17.46
N SER A 795 18.39 5.76 16.47
CA SER A 795 17.92 5.81 15.08
C SER A 795 18.51 4.73 14.16
N PHE A 796 19.53 3.97 14.61
CA PHE A 796 20.30 3.03 13.78
C PHE A 796 20.38 1.61 14.33
#